data_AF-A0A9D2E4G1-F1
#
_entry.id   AF-A0A9D2E4G1-F1
#
_cell.length_a   1.000
_cell.length_b   1.000
_cell.length_c   1.000
_cell.angle_alpha   90.00
_cell.angle_beta   90.00
_cell.angle_gamma   90.00
#
_symmetry.space_group_name_H-M   'P 1'
#
loop_
_entity.id
_entity.type
_entity.pdbx_description
1 polymer ?
#
loop_
_entity_poly.entity_id
_entity_poly.type
_entity_poly.pdbx_seq_one_letter_code
_entity_poly.pdbx_strand_id
1 'polypeptide(L)'
;MERAKRFLQGRRGRLVLAAGGMALILCAVYAACGFWPFGPNSVMTGDLNSQYIPFYAHFYDAVRGGGSLFYADDLGLGGGAFALFAYYFASPFAWLYLLIAPEFYGQLCCIVWALKVILAAAAFCFYLERRWGGEQALWLPLCWCYGLMGYSVAYAQNVLWLDAVILLPLACAGIDRLLAGKGAVGFCLALAAAIFTNFYMGYMLCIFSVLYFAAGLAVQRPRFGAKAVFSAFGRFAAAGVTAAALAGAVLLPAVTEILQVKSTGLGSTGGGQFSPLELIQKFFTGNFVWADVQNGLPPVYCGMLGLGAALLYFCSARPRREKLVYGLFAALLLVSLWWRSLDLVWHGFAAPNWFPYRESFLLVFLLLTLGAGALAGPLSLKTGLVAGALAAALGVLVYFFRAETYGRRRWLLACCLLAAGIGLVWLWGRFKGGQKRLAALALAALTAGELALNGTWALRLFEVYPVADYTEFVRAGRATVRAVEEQNTEHYRVEKTSFRTLNDPMLLGYDGLTHFSSVQDGASSILLMALGYRNYGSSYGYLSGSTAAADSLLSVGWFLAREGDAVPTHFEQTDTAAPWQVYQNPNALPRALWSPSEAGAFDLAEGLNAFEAVETLYTALLGKEAALFTPVESAESGAEFDLTMPEDGILYAIFSGAGADVPLTVNGEAKGTVLSINRSADAAVDLGRFQAGKTVNVTLGAAVDSARFAVLDEEALAAACEELRSAAPAVTNWADGAITLESNAQADGLAVLTVPYDDNWRAEVDGEPAEVQRAAGALLAVELPAGSHTLTLNYTQPGAAAGLGLTLAGAAGLAALAFWQKKTKGKER
;
A
#
# COMPACT_ATOMS: atom_id res chain seq x y z
N MET A 1 22.78 -34.35 25.04
CA MET A 1 22.23 -34.85 23.75
C MET A 1 20.79 -35.36 23.83
N GLU A 2 20.43 -36.26 24.76
CA GLU A 2 19.11 -36.89 24.77
C GLU A 2 17.93 -35.93 25.04
N ARG A 3 18.12 -34.94 25.92
CA ARG A 3 17.14 -33.85 26.15
C ARG A 3 16.87 -33.01 24.90
N ALA A 4 17.92 -32.67 24.14
CA ALA A 4 17.78 -31.92 22.88
C ALA A 4 17.02 -32.74 21.81
N LYS A 5 17.30 -34.06 21.73
CA LYS A 5 16.59 -34.98 20.85
C LYS A 5 15.10 -35.07 21.19
N ARG A 6 14.76 -35.21 22.48
CA ARG A 6 13.35 -35.21 22.95
C ARG A 6 12.66 -33.88 22.69
N PHE A 7 13.35 -32.76 22.86
CA PHE A 7 12.81 -31.43 22.54
C PHE A 7 12.49 -31.29 21.04
N LEU A 8 13.43 -31.65 20.15
CA LEU A 8 13.28 -31.57 18.70
C LEU A 8 12.18 -32.50 18.15
N GLN A 9 11.93 -33.63 18.81
CA GLN A 9 10.85 -34.57 18.45
C GLN A 9 9.47 -34.11 18.95
N GLY A 10 9.43 -33.21 19.94
CA GLY A 10 8.20 -32.62 20.45
C GLY A 10 7.62 -31.54 19.52
N ARG A 11 6.38 -31.15 19.82
CA ARG A 11 5.65 -30.09 19.08
C ARG A 11 6.43 -28.78 18.96
N ARG A 12 7.01 -28.34 20.09
CA ARG A 12 7.83 -27.13 20.14
C ARG A 12 9.08 -27.24 19.26
N GLY A 13 9.72 -28.42 19.25
CA GLY A 13 10.87 -28.68 18.40
C GLY A 13 10.57 -28.58 16.91
N ARG A 14 9.43 -29.09 16.46
CA ARG A 14 9.02 -29.00 15.04
C ARG A 14 8.71 -27.58 14.59
N LEU A 15 8.12 -26.76 15.45
CA LEU A 15 7.94 -25.33 15.15
C LEU A 15 9.29 -24.63 14.93
N VAL A 16 10.28 -24.92 15.79
CA VAL A 16 11.64 -24.39 15.64
C VAL A 16 12.29 -24.90 14.35
N LEU A 17 12.11 -26.17 13.99
CA LEU A 17 12.65 -26.72 12.75
C LEU A 17 11.96 -26.16 11.50
N ALA A 18 10.65 -25.91 11.55
CA ALA A 18 9.92 -25.28 10.45
C ALA A 18 10.42 -23.85 10.22
N ALA A 19 10.50 -23.06 11.29
CA ALA A 19 11.01 -21.69 11.24
C ALA A 19 12.48 -21.63 10.83
N GLY A 20 13.35 -22.41 11.49
CA GLY A 20 14.78 -22.43 11.20
C GLY A 20 15.11 -22.95 9.80
N GLY A 21 14.40 -23.99 9.34
CA GLY A 21 14.53 -24.47 7.96
C GLY A 21 14.08 -23.43 6.94
N MET A 22 13.00 -22.70 7.20
CA MET A 22 12.57 -21.60 6.34
C MET A 22 13.59 -20.46 6.31
N ALA A 23 14.16 -20.10 7.47
CA ALA A 23 15.21 -19.09 7.56
C ALA A 23 16.42 -19.45 6.70
N LEU A 24 16.86 -20.72 6.73
CA LEU A 24 17.97 -21.19 5.88
C LEU A 24 17.65 -21.11 4.38
N ILE A 25 16.42 -21.46 3.99
CA ILE A 25 15.95 -21.33 2.59
C ILE A 25 16.00 -19.85 2.17
N LEU A 26 15.48 -18.94 3.01
CA LEU A 26 15.50 -17.51 2.73
C LEU A 26 16.93 -16.96 2.67
N CYS A 27 17.85 -17.38 3.53
CA CYS A 27 19.25 -16.98 3.43
C CYS A 27 19.84 -17.36 2.07
N ALA A 28 19.54 -18.56 1.56
CA ALA A 28 19.98 -18.98 0.23
C ALA A 28 19.35 -18.13 -0.89
N VAL A 29 18.05 -17.80 -0.78
CA VAL A 29 17.36 -16.91 -1.72
C VAL A 29 17.97 -15.51 -1.71
N TYR A 30 18.23 -14.94 -0.52
CA TYR A 30 18.79 -13.60 -0.37
C TYR A 30 20.20 -13.53 -0.94
N ALA A 31 21.05 -14.51 -0.62
CA ALA A 31 22.39 -14.62 -1.20
C ALA A 31 22.33 -14.74 -2.73
N ALA A 32 21.40 -15.52 -3.27
CA ALA A 32 21.24 -15.66 -4.71
C ALA A 32 20.65 -14.42 -5.40
N CYS A 33 19.83 -13.62 -4.72
CA CYS A 33 19.28 -12.37 -5.27
C CYS A 33 20.18 -11.15 -5.01
N GLY A 34 21.22 -11.27 -4.19
CA GLY A 34 22.05 -10.14 -3.77
C GLY A 34 21.34 -9.21 -2.78
N PHE A 35 20.40 -9.75 -1.99
CA PHE A 35 19.71 -8.99 -0.95
C PHE A 35 20.49 -8.93 0.35
N TRP A 36 20.35 -7.82 1.07
CA TRP A 36 20.94 -7.61 2.39
C TRP A 36 20.47 -8.69 3.39
N PRO A 37 21.36 -9.28 4.20
CA PRO A 37 22.75 -8.88 4.44
C PRO A 37 23.79 -9.55 3.53
N PHE A 38 23.38 -10.38 2.57
CA PHE A 38 24.31 -11.15 1.72
C PHE A 38 24.73 -10.41 0.44
N GLY A 39 24.03 -9.32 0.11
CA GLY A 39 24.38 -8.41 -0.97
C GLY A 39 23.92 -6.98 -0.69
N PRO A 40 24.13 -6.04 -1.63
CA PRO A 40 23.93 -4.62 -1.39
C PRO A 40 22.46 -4.18 -1.46
N ASN A 41 21.57 -5.00 -2.03
CA ASN A 41 20.23 -4.58 -2.39
C ASN A 41 19.20 -4.86 -1.29
N SER A 42 18.15 -4.06 -1.24
CA SER A 42 16.98 -4.30 -0.39
C SER A 42 15.90 -5.07 -1.15
N VAL A 43 14.93 -5.62 -0.41
CA VAL A 43 13.65 -6.14 -0.96
C VAL A 43 12.60 -5.04 -1.16
N MET A 44 12.98 -3.78 -0.91
CA MET A 44 12.12 -2.60 -0.97
C MET A 44 11.84 -2.26 -2.44
N THR A 45 10.68 -2.63 -2.95
CA THR A 45 10.30 -2.47 -4.36
C THR A 45 8.80 -2.19 -4.46
N GLY A 46 8.35 -1.62 -5.58
CA GLY A 46 6.94 -1.26 -5.81
C GLY A 46 6.34 -0.44 -4.66
N ASP A 47 5.13 -0.79 -4.21
CA ASP A 47 4.40 -0.04 -3.16
C ASP A 47 5.13 -0.02 -1.81
N LEU A 48 5.87 -1.08 -1.47
CA LEU A 48 6.71 -1.08 -0.27
C LEU A 48 7.71 0.07 -0.33
N ASN A 49 8.27 0.33 -1.51
CA ASN A 49 9.21 1.41 -1.73
C ASN A 49 8.56 2.80 -1.77
N SER A 50 7.48 2.94 -2.55
CA SER A 50 6.91 4.24 -2.91
C SER A 50 5.89 4.78 -1.91
N GLN A 51 5.23 3.92 -1.13
CA GLN A 51 4.15 4.30 -0.22
C GLN A 51 4.48 3.89 1.22
N TYR A 52 4.76 2.61 1.45
CA TYR A 52 4.72 2.09 2.82
C TYR A 52 5.87 2.63 3.66
N ILE A 53 7.08 2.63 3.10
CA ILE A 53 8.29 3.10 3.79
C ILE A 53 8.19 4.60 4.12
N PRO A 54 7.76 5.47 3.20
CA PRO A 54 7.40 6.85 3.52
C PRO A 54 6.34 6.99 4.62
N PHE A 55 5.23 6.25 4.55
CA PHE A 55 4.18 6.33 5.57
C PHE A 55 4.68 5.88 6.95
N TYR A 56 5.53 4.84 7.00
CA TYR A 56 6.14 4.38 8.25
C TYR A 56 7.10 5.42 8.84
N ALA A 57 7.79 6.18 7.99
CA ALA A 57 8.66 7.27 8.40
C ALA A 57 7.87 8.44 8.99
N HIS A 58 6.75 8.81 8.37
CA HIS A 58 5.79 9.75 8.94
C HIS A 58 5.30 9.31 10.33
N PHE A 59 4.81 8.07 10.48
CA PHE A 59 4.36 7.59 11.80
C PHE A 59 5.49 7.49 12.83
N TYR A 60 6.72 7.25 12.38
CA TYR A 60 7.90 7.32 13.26
C TYR A 60 8.13 8.74 13.79
N ASP A 61 7.98 9.74 12.93
CA ASP A 61 8.13 11.15 13.32
C ASP A 61 6.95 11.59 14.20
N ALA A 62 5.70 11.27 13.85
CA ALA A 62 4.51 11.58 14.64
C ALA A 62 4.62 11.06 16.09
N VAL A 63 5.03 9.79 16.27
CA VAL A 63 5.17 9.18 17.60
C VAL A 63 6.31 9.81 18.44
N ARG A 64 7.36 10.33 17.79
CA ARG A 64 8.54 10.89 18.50
C ARG A 64 8.50 12.41 18.68
N GLY A 65 7.92 13.11 17.72
CA GLY A 65 7.81 14.57 17.66
C GLY A 65 6.51 15.12 18.25
N GLY A 66 5.53 14.26 18.56
CA GLY A 66 4.23 14.70 19.09
C GLY A 66 3.20 15.06 18.03
N GLY A 67 3.35 14.53 16.81
CA GLY A 67 2.40 14.69 15.71
C GLY A 67 1.13 13.83 15.86
N SER A 68 0.19 13.99 14.94
CA SER A 68 -1.10 13.29 14.97
C SER A 68 -1.05 11.94 14.26
N LEU A 69 -1.93 11.02 14.67
CA LEU A 69 -2.19 9.77 13.93
C LEU A 69 -3.45 9.87 13.05
N PHE A 70 -4.18 10.97 13.16
CA PHE A 70 -5.49 11.17 12.52
C PHE A 70 -5.43 12.19 11.39
N TYR A 71 -4.45 13.08 11.42
CA TYR A 71 -4.24 14.12 10.42
C TYR A 71 -2.74 14.23 10.13
N ALA A 72 -2.38 14.56 8.90
CA ALA A 72 -0.99 14.70 8.47
C ALA A 72 -0.86 15.90 7.53
N ASP A 73 -0.02 16.89 7.89
CA ASP A 73 0.27 18.06 7.04
C ASP A 73 1.15 17.74 5.83
N ASP A 74 1.98 16.70 5.93
CA ASP A 74 2.86 16.18 4.88
C ASP A 74 2.14 15.25 3.86
N LEU A 75 0.80 15.16 3.96
CA LEU A 75 -0.09 14.49 3.01
C LEU A 75 -0.51 15.44 1.87
N GLY A 76 0.47 16.06 1.19
CA GLY A 76 0.22 17.07 0.16
C GLY A 76 -0.19 18.42 0.78
N LEU A 77 -1.41 18.89 0.50
CA LEU A 77 -1.94 20.07 1.21
C LEU A 77 -2.32 19.76 2.68
N GLY A 78 -2.39 18.49 3.03
CA GLY A 78 -2.81 17.98 4.33
C GLY A 78 -4.06 17.11 4.20
N GLY A 79 -4.32 16.24 5.18
CA GLY A 79 -5.55 15.46 5.18
C GLY A 79 -5.64 14.40 6.28
N GLY A 80 -6.78 13.70 6.30
CA GLY A 80 -7.00 12.57 7.19
C GLY A 80 -5.95 11.47 6.99
N ALA A 81 -5.24 11.13 8.07
CA ALA A 81 -4.19 10.10 8.07
C ALA A 81 -4.68 8.74 8.58
N PHE A 82 -5.93 8.66 9.06
CA PHE A 82 -6.40 7.46 9.73
C PHE A 82 -6.62 6.27 8.77
N ALA A 83 -7.13 6.48 7.55
CA ALA A 83 -7.18 5.39 6.57
C ALA A 83 -5.76 4.88 6.23
N LEU A 84 -4.77 5.78 6.15
CA LEU A 84 -3.37 5.38 5.95
C LEU A 84 -2.89 4.52 7.14
N PHE A 85 -3.16 4.94 8.37
CA PHE A 85 -2.84 4.14 9.56
C PHE A 85 -3.52 2.77 9.53
N ALA A 86 -4.84 2.74 9.33
CA ALA A 86 -5.66 1.54 9.40
C ALA A 86 -5.30 0.52 8.32
N TYR A 87 -4.92 0.98 7.12
CA TYR A 87 -4.58 0.10 6.02
C TYR A 87 -3.10 -0.32 5.99
N TYR A 88 -2.17 0.61 6.24
CA TYR A 88 -0.73 0.38 6.09
C TYR A 88 0.00 0.12 7.43
N PHE A 89 -0.41 0.77 8.52
CA PHE A 89 0.38 0.79 9.78
C PHE A 89 -0.21 0.00 10.95
N ALA A 90 -1.45 -0.47 10.86
CA ALA A 90 -2.08 -1.26 11.91
C ALA A 90 -1.39 -2.62 12.17
N SER A 91 -0.53 -3.07 11.26
CA SER A 91 0.28 -4.28 11.44
C SER A 91 1.29 -4.13 12.59
N PRO A 92 1.38 -5.08 13.54
CA PRO A 92 2.40 -5.03 14.59
C PRO A 92 3.84 -5.15 14.05
N PHE A 93 4.02 -5.64 12.82
CA PHE A 93 5.33 -5.64 12.15
C PHE A 93 5.71 -4.26 11.62
N ALA A 94 4.73 -3.42 11.26
CA ALA A 94 4.98 -2.04 10.88
C ALA A 94 5.47 -1.22 12.08
N TRP A 95 5.05 -1.57 13.30
CA TRP A 95 5.52 -0.89 14.52
C TRP A 95 7.00 -1.12 14.84
N LEU A 96 7.64 -2.14 14.23
CA LEU A 96 9.10 -2.31 14.34
C LEU A 96 9.85 -1.11 13.73
N TYR A 97 9.23 -0.41 12.77
CA TYR A 97 9.79 0.79 12.16
C TYR A 97 9.82 1.98 13.13
N LEU A 98 9.01 1.99 14.19
CA LEU A 98 9.09 3.01 15.25
C LEU A 98 10.37 2.90 16.09
N LEU A 99 11.00 1.73 16.11
CA LEU A 99 12.15 1.43 16.97
C LEU A 99 13.49 1.83 16.35
N ILE A 100 13.54 2.00 15.03
CA ILE A 100 14.78 2.20 14.26
C ILE A 100 14.62 3.47 13.41
N ALA A 101 15.70 4.23 13.23
CA ALA A 101 15.66 5.46 12.45
C ALA A 101 15.41 5.19 10.94
N PRO A 102 14.69 6.08 10.23
CA PRO A 102 14.25 5.85 8.85
C PRO A 102 15.35 5.53 7.85
N GLU A 103 16.57 6.02 8.03
CA GLU A 103 17.71 5.71 7.15
C GLU A 103 18.06 4.21 7.11
N PHE A 104 17.60 3.41 8.07
CA PHE A 104 17.82 1.95 8.12
C PHE A 104 16.63 1.12 7.62
N TYR A 105 15.58 1.75 7.06
CA TYR A 105 14.38 1.04 6.63
C TYR A 105 14.63 0.11 5.44
N GLY A 106 15.63 0.39 4.60
CA GLY A 106 16.06 -0.52 3.53
C GLY A 106 16.58 -1.87 4.03
N GLN A 107 17.19 -1.92 5.22
CA GLN A 107 17.60 -3.16 5.90
C GLN A 107 16.40 -3.78 6.64
N LEU A 108 15.62 -2.96 7.33
CA LEU A 108 14.51 -3.44 8.16
C LEU A 108 13.43 -4.12 7.32
N CYS A 109 13.14 -3.65 6.11
CA CYS A 109 12.16 -4.28 5.24
C CYS A 109 12.56 -5.71 4.82
N CYS A 110 13.86 -5.98 4.63
CA CYS A 110 14.40 -7.32 4.40
C CYS A 110 14.10 -8.22 5.59
N ILE A 111 14.33 -7.74 6.81
CA ILE A 111 14.04 -8.48 8.04
C ILE A 111 12.54 -8.75 8.18
N VAL A 112 11.70 -7.76 7.94
CA VAL A 112 10.24 -7.85 8.12
C VAL A 112 9.62 -8.85 7.14
N TRP A 113 9.99 -8.80 5.85
CA TRP A 113 9.48 -9.76 4.87
C TRP A 113 9.95 -11.19 5.20
N ALA A 114 11.24 -11.39 5.51
CA ALA A 114 11.76 -12.70 5.93
C ALA A 114 11.03 -13.24 7.17
N LEU A 115 10.86 -12.40 8.18
CA LEU A 115 10.20 -12.76 9.43
C LEU A 115 8.75 -13.20 9.19
N LYS A 116 7.99 -12.47 8.35
CA LYS A 116 6.60 -12.83 8.02
C LYS A 116 6.52 -14.18 7.30
N VAL A 117 7.42 -14.46 6.35
CA VAL A 117 7.50 -15.75 5.65
C VAL A 117 7.86 -16.91 6.60
N ILE A 118 8.80 -16.69 7.52
CA ILE A 118 9.20 -17.66 8.56
C ILE A 118 8.03 -17.96 9.50
N LEU A 119 7.32 -16.91 9.93
CA LEU A 119 6.16 -17.05 10.82
C LEU A 119 4.96 -17.70 10.13
N ALA A 120 4.76 -17.47 8.83
CA ALA A 120 3.74 -18.18 8.06
C ALA A 120 4.01 -19.70 8.04
N ALA A 121 5.26 -20.11 7.78
CA ALA A 121 5.65 -21.51 7.85
C ALA A 121 5.45 -22.11 9.26
N ALA A 122 5.79 -21.36 10.31
CA ALA A 122 5.61 -21.79 11.70
C ALA A 122 4.12 -21.89 12.09
N ALA A 123 3.29 -20.92 11.69
CA ALA A 123 1.85 -20.91 11.92
C ALA A 123 1.16 -22.09 11.21
N PHE A 124 1.58 -22.41 9.98
CA PHE A 124 1.09 -23.59 9.28
C PHE A 124 1.51 -24.89 9.95
N CYS A 125 2.75 -24.98 10.44
CA CYS A 125 3.21 -26.12 11.24
C CYS A 125 2.35 -26.30 12.50
N PHE A 126 2.08 -25.20 13.22
CA PHE A 126 1.20 -25.18 14.39
C PHE A 126 -0.21 -25.71 14.08
N TYR A 127 -0.75 -25.33 12.92
CA TYR A 127 -2.05 -25.75 12.45
C TYR A 127 -2.08 -27.24 12.09
N LEU A 128 -1.14 -27.72 11.27
CA LEU A 128 -1.06 -29.12 10.88
C LEU A 128 -1.00 -30.04 12.11
N GLU A 129 -0.27 -29.64 13.17
CA GLU A 129 -0.09 -30.45 14.41
C GLU A 129 -1.37 -30.67 15.17
N ARG A 130 -2.29 -29.73 15.06
CA ARG A 130 -3.60 -29.83 15.69
C ARG A 130 -4.59 -30.55 14.81
N ARG A 131 -4.54 -30.31 13.50
CA ARG A 131 -5.48 -30.88 12.53
C ARG A 131 -5.28 -32.37 12.35
N TRP A 132 -4.05 -32.78 12.03
CA TRP A 132 -3.75 -34.15 11.59
C TRP A 132 -3.07 -34.99 12.67
N GLY A 133 -2.38 -34.36 13.61
CA GLY A 133 -1.62 -35.04 14.67
C GLY A 133 -0.43 -35.86 14.15
N GLY A 134 0.36 -36.43 15.07
CA GLY A 134 1.46 -37.35 14.76
C GLY A 134 2.85 -36.72 14.58
N GLU A 135 3.89 -37.55 14.63
CA GLU A 135 5.30 -37.20 14.37
C GLU A 135 5.65 -37.44 12.91
N GLN A 136 5.32 -36.49 12.03
CA GLN A 136 5.57 -36.66 10.61
C GLN A 136 6.63 -35.69 10.10
N ALA A 137 7.80 -36.24 9.78
CA ALA A 137 8.92 -35.50 9.19
C ALA A 137 8.55 -34.78 7.87
N LEU A 138 7.51 -35.25 7.18
CA LEU A 138 7.03 -34.67 5.91
C LEU A 138 6.29 -33.34 6.07
N TRP A 139 6.06 -32.89 7.29
CA TRP A 139 5.35 -31.65 7.51
C TRP A 139 6.23 -30.43 7.35
N LEU A 140 7.51 -30.53 7.70
CA LEU A 140 8.44 -29.41 7.57
C LEU A 140 8.53 -28.93 6.11
N PRO A 141 8.71 -29.81 5.11
CA PRO A 141 8.69 -29.40 3.70
C PRO A 141 7.38 -28.74 3.27
N LEU A 142 6.21 -29.24 3.71
CA LEU A 142 4.92 -28.60 3.40
C LEU A 142 4.75 -27.24 4.09
N CYS A 143 5.34 -27.05 5.27
CA CYS A 143 5.37 -25.76 5.94
C CYS A 143 6.23 -24.75 5.18
N TRP A 144 7.34 -25.21 4.61
CA TRP A 144 8.16 -24.38 3.74
C TRP A 144 7.44 -24.04 2.43
N CYS A 145 6.72 -25.00 1.83
CA CYS A 145 5.83 -24.74 0.70
C CYS A 145 4.80 -23.63 1.00
N TYR A 146 4.24 -23.59 2.21
CA TYR A 146 3.26 -22.57 2.59
C TYR A 146 3.91 -21.19 2.78
N GLY A 147 5.03 -21.13 3.50
CA GLY A 147 5.67 -19.84 3.76
C GLY A 147 6.19 -19.18 2.48
N LEU A 148 6.84 -19.94 1.58
CA LEU A 148 7.41 -19.44 0.32
C LEU A 148 6.58 -19.84 -0.91
N MET A 149 5.25 -19.83 -0.77
CA MET A 149 4.31 -20.01 -1.89
C MET A 149 4.37 -18.83 -2.88
N GLY A 150 3.72 -19.00 -4.05
CA GLY A 150 3.70 -18.00 -5.11
C GLY A 150 3.20 -16.65 -4.61
N TYR A 151 2.12 -16.64 -3.84
CA TYR A 151 1.56 -15.44 -3.22
C TYR A 151 2.59 -14.64 -2.39
N SER A 152 3.32 -15.30 -1.49
CA SER A 152 4.29 -14.65 -0.61
C SER A 152 5.45 -13.98 -1.36
N VAL A 153 5.73 -14.46 -2.57
CA VAL A 153 6.78 -13.93 -3.45
C VAL A 153 6.23 -12.84 -4.37
N ALA A 154 5.09 -13.09 -5.04
CA ALA A 154 4.44 -12.14 -5.94
C ALA A 154 4.10 -10.81 -5.23
N TYR A 155 3.69 -10.90 -3.97
CA TYR A 155 3.34 -9.76 -3.13
C TYR A 155 4.39 -9.48 -2.05
N ALA A 156 5.66 -9.77 -2.32
CA ALA A 156 6.76 -9.35 -1.44
C ALA A 156 6.81 -7.81 -1.28
N GLN A 157 6.31 -7.07 -2.28
CA GLN A 157 6.11 -5.61 -2.25
C GLN A 157 4.87 -5.17 -1.47
N ASN A 158 3.99 -6.09 -1.03
CA ASN A 158 2.80 -5.77 -0.24
C ASN A 158 2.80 -6.52 1.10
N VAL A 159 3.86 -6.31 1.90
CA VAL A 159 4.12 -7.06 3.16
C VAL A 159 3.01 -7.00 4.20
N LEU A 160 2.14 -5.98 4.15
CA LEU A 160 0.99 -5.84 5.03
C LEU A 160 -0.03 -6.98 4.84
N TRP A 161 -0.19 -7.53 3.62
CA TRP A 161 -1.12 -8.64 3.37
C TRP A 161 -0.63 -9.97 3.94
N LEU A 162 0.67 -10.12 4.22
CA LEU A 162 1.23 -11.36 4.76
C LEU A 162 0.80 -11.64 6.21
N ASP A 163 0.24 -10.66 6.91
CA ASP A 163 -0.38 -10.90 8.23
C ASP A 163 -1.54 -11.89 8.13
N ALA A 164 -2.37 -11.76 7.08
CA ALA A 164 -3.45 -12.69 6.82
C ALA A 164 -2.95 -14.11 6.51
N VAL A 165 -1.78 -14.23 5.85
CA VAL A 165 -1.12 -15.52 5.60
C VAL A 165 -0.67 -16.17 6.93
N ILE A 166 -0.16 -15.39 7.89
CA ILE A 166 0.22 -15.90 9.21
C ILE A 166 -1.01 -16.28 10.04
N LEU A 167 -2.07 -15.47 9.96
CA LEU A 167 -3.25 -15.59 10.81
C LEU A 167 -4.25 -16.65 10.32
N LEU A 168 -4.30 -16.94 9.01
CA LEU A 168 -5.21 -17.94 8.43
C LEU A 168 -5.06 -19.33 9.07
N PRO A 169 -3.85 -19.92 9.21
CA PRO A 169 -3.67 -21.19 9.91
C PRO A 169 -4.17 -21.17 11.36
N LEU A 170 -4.02 -20.03 12.05
CA LEU A 170 -4.48 -19.86 13.43
C LEU A 170 -6.01 -19.77 13.51
N ALA A 171 -6.65 -19.05 12.59
CA ALA A 171 -8.10 -18.98 12.47
C ALA A 171 -8.70 -20.37 12.19
N CYS A 172 -8.14 -21.11 11.23
CA CYS A 172 -8.56 -22.47 10.92
C CYS A 172 -8.35 -23.44 12.09
N ALA A 173 -7.23 -23.33 12.82
CA ALA A 173 -7.02 -24.09 14.07
C ALA A 173 -8.08 -23.74 15.13
N GLY A 174 -8.50 -22.48 15.20
CA GLY A 174 -9.59 -22.01 16.05
C GLY A 174 -10.94 -22.63 15.67
N ILE A 175 -11.26 -22.64 14.37
CA ILE A 175 -12.50 -23.24 13.84
C ILE A 175 -12.53 -24.74 14.12
N ASP A 176 -11.42 -25.45 13.90
CA ASP A 176 -11.31 -26.87 14.21
C ASP A 176 -11.54 -27.18 15.68
N ARG A 177 -11.01 -26.34 16.57
CA ARG A 177 -11.25 -26.45 18.02
C ARG A 177 -12.71 -26.18 18.36
N LEU A 178 -13.34 -25.20 17.73
CA LEU A 178 -14.74 -24.87 17.90
C LEU A 178 -15.64 -26.05 17.50
N LEU A 179 -15.42 -26.61 16.30
CA LEU A 179 -16.12 -27.80 15.81
C LEU A 179 -15.90 -29.02 16.71
N ALA A 180 -14.70 -29.16 17.27
CA ALA A 180 -14.40 -30.21 18.26
C ALA A 180 -14.98 -29.94 19.66
N GLY A 181 -15.81 -28.90 19.84
CA GLY A 181 -16.42 -28.53 21.12
C GLY A 181 -15.46 -27.87 22.12
N LYS A 182 -14.21 -27.61 21.75
CA LYS A 182 -13.14 -27.13 22.64
C LYS A 182 -13.11 -25.60 22.82
N GLY A 183 -14.11 -24.89 22.30
CA GLY A 183 -14.34 -23.44 22.46
C GLY A 183 -13.93 -22.58 21.26
N ALA A 184 -14.43 -21.34 21.22
CA ALA A 184 -14.35 -20.44 20.07
C ALA A 184 -13.33 -19.28 20.21
N VAL A 185 -12.74 -19.09 21.41
CA VAL A 185 -11.83 -17.96 21.71
C VAL A 185 -10.66 -17.87 20.74
N GLY A 186 -10.05 -19.00 20.38
CA GLY A 186 -8.91 -19.01 19.45
C GLY A 186 -9.28 -18.53 18.04
N PHE A 187 -10.50 -18.84 17.59
CA PHE A 187 -11.02 -18.33 16.32
C PHE A 187 -11.32 -16.83 16.41
N CYS A 188 -12.00 -16.41 17.49
CA CYS A 188 -12.31 -15.00 17.75
C CYS A 188 -11.05 -14.12 17.74
N LEU A 189 -10.00 -14.53 18.47
CA LEU A 189 -8.75 -13.76 18.56
C LEU A 189 -7.98 -13.71 17.23
N ALA A 190 -7.88 -14.85 16.52
CA ALA A 190 -7.18 -14.88 15.25
C ALA A 190 -7.90 -14.06 14.16
N LEU A 191 -9.24 -14.11 14.14
CA LEU A 191 -10.04 -13.31 13.21
C LEU A 191 -10.02 -11.82 13.58
N ALA A 192 -10.11 -11.48 14.88
CA ALA A 192 -10.01 -10.09 15.34
C ALA A 192 -8.66 -9.49 14.97
N ALA A 193 -7.57 -10.25 15.18
CA ALA A 193 -6.24 -9.83 14.75
C ALA A 193 -6.18 -9.61 13.24
N ALA A 194 -6.78 -10.48 12.43
CA ALA A 194 -6.76 -10.34 10.98
C ALA A 194 -7.50 -9.08 10.50
N ILE A 195 -8.68 -8.80 11.06
CA ILE A 195 -9.46 -7.60 10.77
C ILE A 195 -8.71 -6.35 11.23
N PHE A 196 -8.11 -6.39 12.42
CA PHE A 196 -7.36 -5.27 12.99
C PHE A 196 -6.12 -4.93 12.16
N THR A 197 -5.32 -5.93 11.79
CA THR A 197 -4.04 -5.69 11.08
C THR A 197 -4.26 -5.19 9.66
N ASN A 198 -5.35 -5.60 9.02
CA ASN A 198 -5.76 -5.10 7.71
C ASN A 198 -7.21 -5.51 7.44
N PHE A 199 -8.15 -4.55 7.48
CA PHE A 199 -9.58 -4.82 7.34
C PHE A 199 -9.93 -5.47 6.00
N TYR A 200 -9.20 -5.14 4.93
CA TYR A 200 -9.40 -5.67 3.57
C TYR A 200 -9.09 -7.17 3.50
N MET A 201 -7.92 -7.61 3.97
CA MET A 201 -7.60 -9.04 4.06
C MET A 201 -8.43 -9.74 5.14
N GLY A 202 -8.76 -9.05 6.24
CA GLY A 202 -9.67 -9.54 7.27
C GLY A 202 -11.05 -9.89 6.74
N TYR A 203 -11.60 -9.10 5.82
CA TYR A 203 -12.85 -9.39 5.11
C TYR A 203 -12.77 -10.71 4.32
N MET A 204 -11.71 -10.94 3.55
CA MET A 204 -11.50 -12.20 2.84
C MET A 204 -11.42 -13.39 3.82
N LEU A 205 -10.75 -13.21 4.96
CA LEU A 205 -10.65 -14.22 6.01
C LEU A 205 -12.00 -14.51 6.67
N CYS A 206 -12.91 -13.53 6.76
CA CYS A 206 -14.28 -13.74 7.23
C CYS A 206 -15.04 -14.68 6.28
N ILE A 207 -15.03 -14.39 4.97
CA ILE A 207 -15.66 -15.24 3.94
C ILE A 207 -15.08 -16.65 3.98
N PHE A 208 -13.75 -16.77 3.95
CA PHE A 208 -13.08 -18.07 4.00
C PHE A 208 -13.43 -18.84 5.27
N SER A 209 -13.50 -18.18 6.42
CA SER A 209 -13.85 -18.81 7.70
C SER A 209 -15.26 -19.39 7.67
N VAL A 210 -16.22 -18.71 7.03
CA VAL A 210 -17.58 -19.24 6.83
C VAL A 210 -17.55 -20.50 5.97
N LEU A 211 -16.85 -20.46 4.83
CA LEU A 211 -16.71 -21.62 3.93
C LEU A 211 -16.00 -22.80 4.61
N TYR A 212 -14.92 -22.52 5.33
CA TYR A 212 -14.14 -23.52 6.07
C TYR A 212 -14.96 -24.16 7.20
N PHE A 213 -15.71 -23.37 7.97
CA PHE A 213 -16.62 -23.86 9.00
C PHE A 213 -17.73 -24.73 8.39
N ALA A 214 -18.36 -24.28 7.30
CA ALA A 214 -19.40 -25.02 6.60
C ALA A 214 -18.88 -26.37 6.05
N ALA A 215 -17.69 -26.39 5.45
CA ALA A 215 -17.03 -27.61 5.00
C ALA A 215 -16.74 -28.57 6.18
N GLY A 216 -16.18 -28.06 7.28
CA GLY A 216 -15.91 -28.84 8.49
C GLY A 216 -17.18 -29.46 9.08
N LEU A 217 -18.27 -28.68 9.15
CA LEU A 217 -19.59 -29.14 9.59
C LEU A 217 -20.17 -30.19 8.63
N ALA A 218 -20.06 -29.98 7.32
CA ALA A 218 -20.54 -30.92 6.32
C ALA A 218 -19.79 -32.26 6.39
N VAL A 219 -18.50 -32.28 6.71
CA VAL A 219 -17.74 -33.52 6.94
C VAL A 219 -18.18 -34.21 8.23
N GLN A 220 -18.38 -33.46 9.31
CA GLN A 220 -18.68 -34.00 10.64
C GLN A 220 -20.18 -34.26 10.89
N ARG A 221 -21.08 -33.80 10.00
CA ARG A 221 -22.55 -33.92 10.11
C ARG A 221 -23.07 -35.31 10.51
N PRO A 222 -22.54 -36.47 10.05
CA PRO A 222 -22.99 -37.78 10.52
C PRO A 222 -22.83 -38.00 12.02
N ARG A 223 -21.94 -37.24 12.67
CA ARG A 223 -21.64 -37.32 14.10
C ARG A 223 -22.43 -36.29 14.93
N PHE A 224 -23.09 -35.32 14.30
CA PHE A 224 -23.81 -34.25 15.00
C PHE A 224 -25.32 -34.39 14.82
N GLY A 225 -26.06 -34.34 15.92
CA GLY A 225 -27.50 -34.06 15.89
C GLY A 225 -27.78 -32.60 15.55
N ALA A 226 -28.99 -32.28 15.08
CA ALA A 226 -29.37 -30.92 14.67
C ALA A 226 -29.06 -29.84 15.73
N LYS A 227 -29.33 -30.12 17.02
CA LYS A 227 -29.01 -29.22 18.13
C LYS A 227 -27.52 -28.88 18.25
N ALA A 228 -26.64 -29.86 18.03
CA ALA A 228 -25.18 -29.65 18.08
C ALA A 228 -24.71 -28.78 16.90
N VAL A 229 -25.32 -28.96 15.73
CA VAL A 229 -25.07 -28.11 14.55
C VAL A 229 -25.47 -26.65 14.81
N PHE A 230 -26.69 -26.41 15.30
CA PHE A 230 -27.15 -25.05 15.64
C PHE A 230 -26.29 -24.41 16.72
N SER A 231 -25.88 -25.18 17.75
CA SER A 231 -25.00 -24.67 18.80
C SER A 231 -23.60 -24.31 18.27
N ALA A 232 -23.03 -25.11 17.37
CA ALA A 232 -21.75 -24.81 16.75
C ALA A 232 -21.84 -23.54 15.88
N PHE A 233 -22.91 -23.40 15.09
CA PHE A 233 -23.15 -22.21 14.29
C PHE A 233 -23.31 -20.96 15.15
N GLY A 234 -24.11 -21.02 16.23
CA GLY A 234 -24.28 -19.89 17.15
C GLY A 234 -22.96 -19.46 17.80
N ARG A 235 -22.10 -20.41 18.21
CA ARG A 235 -20.77 -20.09 18.75
C ARG A 235 -19.84 -19.49 17.70
N PHE A 236 -19.92 -19.97 16.46
CA PHE A 236 -19.12 -19.45 15.35
C PHE A 236 -19.55 -18.03 15.00
N ALA A 237 -20.85 -17.78 14.86
CA ALA A 237 -21.40 -16.45 14.59
C ALA A 237 -21.09 -15.46 15.73
N ALA A 238 -21.31 -15.86 16.98
CA ALA A 238 -20.99 -15.02 18.13
C ALA A 238 -19.50 -14.67 18.19
N ALA A 239 -18.61 -15.63 17.92
CA ALA A 239 -17.17 -15.38 17.86
C ALA A 239 -16.77 -14.48 16.68
N GLY A 240 -17.41 -14.62 15.52
CA GLY A 240 -17.19 -13.75 14.36
C GLY A 240 -17.61 -12.30 14.62
N VAL A 241 -18.81 -12.09 15.16
CA VAL A 241 -19.30 -10.74 15.52
C VAL A 241 -18.43 -10.11 16.62
N THR A 242 -18.05 -10.90 17.64
CA THR A 242 -17.14 -10.44 18.69
C THR A 242 -15.78 -10.06 18.11
N ALA A 243 -15.27 -10.80 17.12
CA ALA A 243 -14.01 -10.49 16.46
C ALA A 243 -14.05 -9.17 15.69
N ALA A 244 -15.13 -8.91 14.95
CA ALA A 244 -15.32 -7.62 14.27
C ALA A 244 -15.46 -6.46 15.27
N ALA A 245 -16.22 -6.65 16.35
CA ALA A 245 -16.36 -5.66 17.41
C ALA A 245 -15.03 -5.34 18.10
N LEU A 246 -14.19 -6.35 18.39
CA LEU A 246 -12.85 -6.19 18.95
C LEU A 246 -11.92 -5.36 18.07
N ALA A 247 -12.13 -5.35 16.76
CA ALA A 247 -11.37 -4.53 15.81
C ALA A 247 -12.02 -3.14 15.59
N GLY A 248 -13.09 -2.80 16.31
CA GLY A 248 -13.95 -1.64 16.05
C GLY A 248 -13.22 -0.30 16.04
N ALA A 249 -12.20 -0.12 16.88
CA ALA A 249 -11.41 1.11 16.97
C ALA A 249 -10.63 1.42 15.68
N VAL A 250 -10.32 0.39 14.88
CA VAL A 250 -9.69 0.55 13.56
C VAL A 250 -10.73 0.41 12.45
N LEU A 251 -11.61 -0.58 12.56
CA LEU A 251 -12.56 -0.92 11.51
C LEU A 251 -13.59 0.20 11.27
N LEU A 252 -14.18 0.77 12.32
CA LEU A 252 -15.27 1.74 12.15
C LEU A 252 -14.78 3.05 11.52
N PRO A 253 -13.72 3.71 12.03
CA PRO A 253 -13.28 4.97 11.43
C PRO A 253 -12.71 4.77 10.02
N ALA A 254 -12.06 3.62 9.74
CA ALA A 254 -11.58 3.31 8.39
C ALA A 254 -12.74 3.12 7.40
N VAL A 255 -13.82 2.45 7.81
CA VAL A 255 -14.99 2.25 6.94
C VAL A 255 -15.71 3.57 6.67
N THR A 256 -15.80 4.49 7.64
CA THR A 256 -16.43 5.79 7.42
C THR A 256 -15.68 6.63 6.39
N GLU A 257 -14.35 6.60 6.43
CA GLU A 257 -13.48 7.31 5.49
C GLU A 257 -13.54 6.68 4.08
N ILE A 258 -13.51 5.35 3.99
CA ILE A 258 -13.59 4.65 2.69
C ILE A 258 -14.97 4.78 2.02
N LEU A 259 -16.06 4.80 2.79
CA LEU A 259 -17.40 4.98 2.22
C LEU A 259 -17.62 6.39 1.65
N GLN A 260 -16.83 7.38 2.07
CA GLN A 260 -16.85 8.73 1.51
C GLN A 260 -16.13 8.78 0.14
N VAL A 261 -15.16 7.90 -0.10
CA VAL A 261 -14.52 7.74 -1.41
C VAL A 261 -15.49 7.03 -2.36
N LYS A 262 -16.06 7.77 -3.33
CA LYS A 262 -16.97 7.23 -4.35
C LYS A 262 -16.28 6.08 -5.11
N SER A 263 -16.69 4.83 -4.86
CA SER A 263 -16.15 3.69 -5.61
C SER A 263 -16.51 3.83 -7.08
N THR A 264 -15.52 3.68 -7.96
CA THR A 264 -15.76 3.48 -9.39
C THR A 264 -16.65 2.25 -9.56
N GLY A 265 -17.82 2.46 -10.21
CA GLY A 265 -18.92 1.50 -10.20
C GLY A 265 -18.58 0.10 -10.74
N LEU A 266 -19.53 -0.84 -10.57
CA LEU A 266 -19.45 -2.21 -11.08
C LEU A 266 -19.19 -2.21 -12.61
N GLY A 267 -17.92 -2.39 -13.00
CA GLY A 267 -17.56 -2.75 -14.37
C GLY A 267 -18.18 -4.10 -14.77
N SER A 268 -18.36 -4.31 -16.07
CA SER A 268 -19.16 -5.41 -16.66
C SER A 268 -19.16 -6.72 -15.87
N THR A 269 -20.35 -7.13 -15.44
CA THR A 269 -20.59 -8.31 -14.61
C THR A 269 -20.72 -9.57 -15.48
N GLY A 270 -19.62 -10.26 -15.74
CA GLY A 270 -19.67 -11.63 -16.27
C GLY A 270 -18.47 -12.04 -17.11
N GLY A 271 -18.22 -13.35 -17.17
CA GLY A 271 -17.19 -13.95 -18.01
C GLY A 271 -15.99 -14.50 -17.25
N GLY A 272 -15.27 -15.41 -17.91
CA GLY A 272 -13.98 -15.93 -17.44
C GLY A 272 -12.88 -14.91 -17.65
N GLN A 273 -12.00 -14.74 -16.66
CA GLN A 273 -10.90 -13.76 -16.67
C GLN A 273 -9.67 -14.24 -17.46
N PHE A 274 -9.50 -15.55 -17.58
CA PHE A 274 -8.40 -16.20 -18.28
C PHE A 274 -8.81 -17.59 -18.77
N SER A 275 -7.96 -18.24 -19.57
CA SER A 275 -8.16 -19.64 -19.96
C SER A 275 -7.84 -20.58 -18.77
N PRO A 276 -8.79 -21.43 -18.30
CA PRO A 276 -8.54 -22.30 -17.15
C PRO A 276 -7.34 -23.24 -17.29
N LEU A 277 -6.99 -23.61 -18.53
CA LEU A 277 -5.83 -24.47 -18.82
C LEU A 277 -4.50 -23.75 -18.56
N GLU A 278 -4.45 -22.43 -18.74
CA GLU A 278 -3.27 -21.61 -18.46
C GLU A 278 -3.03 -21.44 -16.96
N LEU A 279 -4.01 -21.68 -16.09
CA LEU A 279 -3.78 -21.65 -14.64
C LEU A 279 -2.90 -22.82 -14.19
N ILE A 280 -2.96 -23.97 -14.88
CA ILE A 280 -2.26 -25.20 -14.47
C ILE A 280 -0.74 -24.97 -14.39
N GLN A 281 -0.18 -24.21 -15.33
CA GLN A 281 1.24 -23.87 -15.33
C GLN A 281 1.65 -23.02 -14.11
N LYS A 282 0.75 -22.24 -13.50
CA LYS A 282 1.07 -21.44 -12.30
C LYS A 282 1.29 -22.28 -11.04
N PHE A 283 0.93 -23.56 -11.07
CA PHE A 283 1.34 -24.51 -10.03
C PHE A 283 2.78 -25.01 -10.19
N PHE A 284 3.45 -24.78 -11.33
CA PHE A 284 4.77 -25.31 -11.66
C PHE A 284 5.89 -24.33 -11.30
N THR A 285 7.07 -24.88 -10.96
CA THR A 285 8.28 -24.11 -10.63
C THR A 285 8.71 -23.21 -11.78
N GLY A 286 9.05 -21.96 -11.48
CA GLY A 286 9.65 -21.00 -12.40
C GLY A 286 8.69 -20.37 -13.41
N ASN A 287 7.40 -20.33 -13.08
CA ASN A 287 6.36 -19.80 -13.96
C ASN A 287 5.79 -18.44 -13.52
N PHE A 288 6.36 -17.79 -12.51
CA PHE A 288 6.05 -16.39 -12.19
C PHE A 288 6.58 -15.48 -13.30
N VAL A 289 5.77 -14.51 -13.71
CA VAL A 289 6.16 -13.42 -14.63
C VAL A 289 5.68 -12.09 -14.07
N TRP A 290 6.39 -11.00 -14.38
CA TRP A 290 6.06 -9.69 -13.82
C TRP A 290 4.61 -9.25 -14.10
N ALA A 291 4.09 -9.58 -15.29
CA ALA A 291 2.71 -9.27 -15.67
C ALA A 291 1.65 -9.86 -14.72
N ASP A 292 1.96 -10.93 -13.96
CA ASP A 292 1.07 -11.51 -12.95
C ASP A 292 0.67 -10.52 -11.86
N VAL A 293 1.54 -9.55 -11.55
CA VAL A 293 1.29 -8.51 -10.55
C VAL A 293 0.35 -7.43 -11.09
N GLN A 294 0.32 -7.22 -12.41
CA GLN A 294 -0.51 -6.19 -13.04
C GLN A 294 -1.89 -6.72 -13.39
N ASN A 295 -1.94 -7.67 -14.34
CA ASN A 295 -3.19 -8.19 -14.94
C ASN A 295 -3.09 -9.67 -15.35
N GLY A 296 -2.09 -10.41 -14.85
CA GLY A 296 -1.78 -11.76 -15.29
C GLY A 296 -2.59 -12.85 -14.57
N LEU A 297 -1.98 -14.00 -14.25
CA LEU A 297 -2.70 -15.14 -13.65
C LEU A 297 -2.46 -15.24 -12.14
N PRO A 298 -3.39 -15.87 -11.38
CA PRO A 298 -3.26 -16.06 -9.94
C PRO A 298 -1.94 -16.71 -9.49
N PRO A 299 -1.28 -16.22 -8.43
CA PRO A 299 -0.02 -16.77 -7.92
C PRO A 299 -0.23 -18.03 -7.04
N VAL A 300 -0.72 -19.11 -7.65
CA VAL A 300 -1.14 -20.35 -6.97
C VAL A 300 -0.03 -21.40 -6.76
N TYR A 301 1.22 -21.06 -7.04
CA TYR A 301 2.36 -21.96 -6.80
C TYR A 301 2.43 -22.37 -5.31
N CYS A 302 2.47 -23.66 -5.05
CA CYS A 302 2.50 -24.23 -3.69
C CYS A 302 3.68 -25.20 -3.46
N GLY A 303 4.73 -25.11 -4.28
CA GLY A 303 5.84 -26.07 -4.34
C GLY A 303 5.49 -27.40 -5.00
N MET A 304 6.46 -28.05 -5.64
CA MET A 304 6.20 -29.29 -6.39
C MET A 304 5.76 -30.43 -5.47
N LEU A 305 6.33 -30.50 -4.27
CA LEU A 305 5.88 -31.44 -3.25
C LEU A 305 4.45 -31.13 -2.80
N GLY A 306 4.11 -29.86 -2.59
CA GLY A 306 2.76 -29.44 -2.20
C GLY A 306 1.71 -29.86 -3.23
N LEU A 307 2.00 -29.62 -4.51
CA LEU A 307 1.16 -30.06 -5.63
C LEU A 307 0.99 -31.59 -5.65
N GLY A 308 2.10 -32.33 -5.59
CA GLY A 308 2.08 -33.79 -5.55
C GLY A 308 1.30 -34.35 -4.35
N ALA A 309 1.45 -33.74 -3.17
CA ALA A 309 0.71 -34.12 -1.97
C ALA A 309 -0.79 -33.84 -2.09
N ALA A 310 -1.19 -32.70 -2.68
CA ALA A 310 -2.59 -32.38 -2.92
C ALA A 310 -3.25 -33.39 -3.89
N LEU A 311 -2.54 -33.80 -4.95
CA LEU A 311 -3.03 -34.84 -5.88
C LEU A 311 -3.19 -36.20 -5.19
N LEU A 312 -2.29 -36.54 -4.26
CA LEU A 312 -2.39 -37.75 -3.45
C LEU A 312 -3.64 -37.77 -2.56
N TYR A 313 -4.17 -36.61 -2.14
CA TYR A 313 -5.32 -36.55 -1.24
C TYR A 313 -6.57 -37.19 -1.85
N PHE A 314 -6.90 -36.87 -3.10
CA PHE A 314 -8.08 -37.43 -3.76
C PHE A 314 -7.95 -38.93 -4.02
N CYS A 315 -6.72 -39.41 -4.17
CA CYS A 315 -6.38 -40.82 -4.34
C CYS A 315 -6.26 -41.58 -3.01
N SER A 316 -6.14 -40.89 -1.89
CA SER A 316 -5.88 -41.50 -0.57
C SER A 316 -7.07 -42.31 -0.02
N ALA A 317 -6.78 -43.08 1.04
CA ALA A 317 -7.75 -43.85 1.81
C ALA A 317 -8.71 -42.99 2.66
N ARG A 318 -8.68 -41.65 2.51
CA ARG A 318 -9.58 -40.74 3.22
C ARG A 318 -11.05 -40.99 2.85
N PRO A 319 -12.01 -40.69 3.76
CA PRO A 319 -13.44 -40.91 3.50
C PRO A 319 -13.94 -40.18 2.25
N ARG A 320 -14.79 -40.83 1.45
CA ARG A 320 -15.33 -40.26 0.20
C ARG A 320 -16.06 -38.93 0.42
N ARG A 321 -16.82 -38.82 1.52
CA ARG A 321 -17.52 -37.58 1.91
C ARG A 321 -16.55 -36.43 2.19
N GLU A 322 -15.46 -36.71 2.89
CA GLU A 322 -14.42 -35.72 3.20
C GLU A 322 -13.80 -35.20 1.90
N LYS A 323 -13.44 -36.12 0.99
CA LYS A 323 -12.88 -35.80 -0.32
C LYS A 323 -13.84 -35.00 -1.20
N LEU A 324 -15.14 -35.35 -1.20
CA LEU A 324 -16.16 -34.62 -1.96
C LEU A 324 -16.33 -33.20 -1.43
N VAL A 325 -16.49 -33.03 -0.12
CA VAL A 325 -16.71 -31.70 0.49
C VAL A 325 -15.52 -30.77 0.26
N TYR A 326 -14.30 -31.22 0.57
CA TYR A 326 -13.12 -30.38 0.35
C TYR A 326 -12.75 -30.25 -1.13
N GLY A 327 -13.12 -31.20 -1.98
CA GLY A 327 -12.99 -31.09 -3.44
C GLY A 327 -13.90 -30.01 -4.01
N LEU A 328 -15.17 -29.97 -3.58
CA LEU A 328 -16.10 -28.90 -3.94
C LEU A 328 -15.64 -27.54 -3.40
N PHE A 329 -15.07 -27.51 -2.20
CA PHE A 329 -14.50 -26.28 -1.64
C PHE A 329 -13.30 -25.78 -2.47
N ALA A 330 -12.36 -26.66 -2.83
CA ALA A 330 -11.25 -26.31 -3.71
C ALA A 330 -11.73 -25.86 -5.11
N ALA A 331 -12.75 -26.53 -5.66
CA ALA A 331 -13.36 -26.14 -6.92
C ALA A 331 -14.02 -24.75 -6.85
N LEU A 332 -14.71 -24.43 -5.75
CA LEU A 332 -15.28 -23.10 -5.54
C LEU A 332 -14.20 -22.01 -5.55
N LEU A 333 -13.06 -22.24 -4.89
CA LEU A 333 -11.93 -21.29 -4.89
C LEU A 333 -11.28 -21.16 -6.27
N LEU A 334 -11.16 -22.27 -7.02
CA LEU A 334 -10.65 -22.22 -8.40
C LEU A 334 -11.60 -21.47 -9.34
N VAL A 335 -12.90 -21.71 -9.21
CA VAL A 335 -13.92 -21.01 -10.00
C VAL A 335 -14.00 -19.54 -9.59
N SER A 336 -13.76 -19.18 -8.32
CA SER A 336 -13.74 -17.78 -7.91
C SER A 336 -12.61 -16.99 -8.54
N LEU A 337 -11.42 -17.59 -8.67
CA LEU A 337 -10.29 -16.98 -9.39
C LEU A 337 -10.64 -16.77 -10.87
N TRP A 338 -11.35 -17.72 -11.48
CA TRP A 338 -11.65 -17.67 -12.91
C TRP A 338 -12.84 -16.77 -13.27
N TRP A 339 -13.91 -16.78 -12.47
CA TRP A 339 -15.15 -16.08 -12.76
C TRP A 339 -15.17 -14.69 -12.13
N ARG A 340 -15.14 -13.65 -12.98
CA ARG A 340 -14.99 -12.25 -12.55
C ARG A 340 -15.93 -11.83 -11.42
N SER A 341 -17.21 -12.22 -11.48
CA SER A 341 -18.18 -11.82 -10.45
C SER A 341 -17.85 -12.40 -9.08
N LEU A 342 -17.24 -13.58 -9.01
CA LEU A 342 -16.84 -14.21 -7.74
C LEU A 342 -15.51 -13.62 -7.26
N ASP A 343 -14.60 -13.29 -8.16
CA ASP A 343 -13.38 -12.54 -7.83
C ASP A 343 -13.72 -11.17 -7.22
N LEU A 344 -14.67 -10.43 -7.81
CA LEU A 344 -15.16 -9.17 -7.24
C LEU A 344 -15.73 -9.31 -5.83
N VAL A 345 -16.37 -10.45 -5.49
CA VAL A 345 -16.85 -10.69 -4.11
C VAL A 345 -15.67 -10.68 -3.12
N TRP A 346 -14.52 -11.25 -3.49
CA TRP A 346 -13.32 -11.19 -2.65
C TRP A 346 -12.76 -9.78 -2.51
N HIS A 347 -12.96 -8.93 -3.52
CA HIS A 347 -12.49 -7.55 -3.57
C HIS A 347 -13.52 -6.51 -3.10
N GLY A 348 -14.55 -6.93 -2.36
CA GLY A 348 -15.57 -6.00 -1.83
C GLY A 348 -16.43 -5.35 -2.91
N PHE A 349 -16.59 -6.02 -4.05
CA PHE A 349 -17.31 -5.59 -5.26
C PHE A 349 -16.66 -4.46 -6.06
N ALA A 350 -15.42 -4.09 -5.73
CA ALA A 350 -14.60 -3.18 -6.51
C ALA A 350 -13.52 -3.97 -7.28
N ALA A 351 -13.31 -3.64 -8.56
CA ALA A 351 -12.23 -4.25 -9.32
C ALA A 351 -10.89 -3.72 -8.80
N PRO A 352 -9.91 -4.60 -8.46
CA PRO A 352 -8.60 -4.13 -8.04
C PRO A 352 -7.88 -3.44 -9.20
N ASN A 353 -7.26 -2.30 -8.93
CA ASN A 353 -6.20 -1.78 -9.78
C ASN A 353 -4.88 -2.42 -9.31
N TRP A 354 -4.26 -3.20 -10.19
CA TRP A 354 -3.09 -4.04 -9.90
C TRP A 354 -3.32 -5.05 -8.77
N PHE A 355 -2.41 -6.02 -8.68
CA PHE A 355 -2.42 -7.09 -7.68
C PHE A 355 -3.74 -7.88 -7.66
N PRO A 356 -4.18 -8.47 -8.79
CA PRO A 356 -5.41 -9.26 -8.85
C PRO A 356 -5.28 -10.57 -8.06
N TYR A 357 -6.38 -11.22 -7.69
CA TYR A 357 -6.38 -12.55 -7.05
C TYR A 357 -5.72 -12.62 -5.65
N ARG A 358 -5.97 -11.60 -4.83
CA ARG A 358 -5.43 -11.48 -3.46
C ARG A 358 -5.88 -12.62 -2.53
N GLU A 359 -6.90 -13.37 -2.91
CA GLU A 359 -7.43 -14.55 -2.23
C GLU A 359 -6.73 -15.87 -2.60
N SER A 360 -5.81 -15.88 -3.57
CA SER A 360 -5.19 -17.11 -4.10
C SER A 360 -4.42 -17.94 -3.05
N PHE A 361 -3.88 -17.31 -1.99
CA PHE A 361 -3.25 -18.02 -0.88
C PHE A 361 -4.22 -18.91 -0.09
N LEU A 362 -5.53 -18.62 -0.12
CA LEU A 362 -6.57 -19.42 0.51
C LEU A 362 -6.67 -20.80 -0.15
N LEU A 363 -6.57 -20.83 -1.49
CA LEU A 363 -6.50 -22.07 -2.26
C LEU A 363 -5.23 -22.85 -1.92
N VAL A 364 -4.07 -22.18 -1.90
CA VAL A 364 -2.78 -22.81 -1.54
C VAL A 364 -2.84 -23.42 -0.13
N PHE A 365 -3.36 -22.69 0.85
CA PHE A 365 -3.57 -23.18 2.21
C PHE A 365 -4.41 -24.47 2.22
N LEU A 366 -5.54 -24.47 1.51
CA LEU A 366 -6.43 -25.64 1.44
C LEU A 366 -5.71 -26.83 0.79
N LEU A 367 -5.06 -26.64 -0.36
CA LEU A 367 -4.35 -27.70 -1.07
C LEU A 367 -3.24 -28.33 -0.22
N LEU A 368 -2.41 -27.53 0.45
CA LEU A 368 -1.36 -28.03 1.34
C LEU A 368 -1.95 -28.73 2.58
N THR A 369 -3.07 -28.25 3.10
CA THR A 369 -3.78 -28.89 4.21
C THR A 369 -4.28 -30.29 3.83
N LEU A 370 -4.88 -30.41 2.64
CA LEU A 370 -5.34 -31.69 2.08
C LEU A 370 -4.14 -32.60 1.79
N GLY A 371 -3.06 -32.06 1.23
CA GLY A 371 -1.83 -32.80 1.00
C GLY A 371 -1.25 -33.39 2.29
N ALA A 372 -1.18 -32.60 3.36
CA ALA A 372 -0.79 -33.09 4.69
C ALA A 372 -1.73 -34.21 5.19
N GLY A 373 -3.04 -34.06 4.93
CA GLY A 373 -4.04 -35.10 5.24
C GLY A 373 -3.80 -36.41 4.48
N ALA A 374 -3.30 -36.35 3.25
CA ALA A 374 -2.92 -37.53 2.47
C ALA A 374 -1.69 -38.23 3.08
N LEU A 375 -0.66 -37.45 3.42
CA LEU A 375 0.59 -37.94 4.01
C LEU A 375 0.43 -38.45 5.46
N ALA A 376 -0.62 -37.99 6.15
CA ALA A 376 -1.01 -38.49 7.46
C ALA A 376 -1.48 -39.97 7.45
N GLY A 377 -1.93 -40.48 6.31
CA GLY A 377 -2.43 -41.85 6.14
C GLY A 377 -1.40 -42.82 5.54
N PRO A 378 -1.74 -44.12 5.45
CA PRO A 378 -0.90 -45.10 4.77
C PRO A 378 -0.82 -44.82 3.26
N LEU A 379 0.40 -44.88 2.71
CA LEU A 379 0.67 -44.71 1.28
C LEU A 379 0.75 -46.09 0.61
N SER A 380 -0.16 -46.37 -0.33
CA SER A 380 -0.14 -47.62 -1.13
C SER A 380 0.59 -47.42 -2.47
N LEU A 381 1.06 -48.51 -3.08
CA LEU A 381 1.65 -48.46 -4.42
C LEU A 381 0.65 -47.94 -5.46
N LYS A 382 -0.60 -48.40 -5.40
CA LYS A 382 -1.68 -47.95 -6.30
C LYS A 382 -1.88 -46.44 -6.22
N THR A 383 -1.91 -45.89 -5.00
CA THR A 383 -2.08 -44.44 -4.81
C THR A 383 -0.89 -43.64 -5.34
N GLY A 384 0.34 -44.16 -5.19
CA GLY A 384 1.53 -43.55 -5.78
C GLY A 384 1.51 -43.55 -7.30
N LEU A 385 1.14 -44.68 -7.93
CA LEU A 385 1.04 -44.80 -9.39
C LEU A 385 -0.04 -43.88 -9.98
N VAL A 386 -1.22 -43.81 -9.36
CA VAL A 386 -2.29 -42.91 -9.82
C VAL A 386 -1.86 -41.44 -9.69
N ALA A 387 -1.25 -41.05 -8.58
CA ALA A 387 -0.73 -39.69 -8.43
C ALA A 387 0.38 -39.37 -9.44
N GLY A 388 1.27 -40.32 -9.72
CA GLY A 388 2.29 -40.20 -10.76
C GLY A 388 1.70 -40.04 -12.16
N ALA A 389 0.65 -40.81 -12.50
CA ALA A 389 -0.05 -40.68 -13.77
C ALA A 389 -0.77 -39.32 -13.89
N LEU A 390 -1.42 -38.85 -12.81
CA LEU A 390 -2.04 -37.51 -12.78
C LEU A 390 -0.99 -36.40 -12.92
N ALA A 391 0.15 -36.53 -12.24
CA ALA A 391 1.27 -35.59 -12.38
C ALA A 391 1.83 -35.56 -13.81
N ALA A 392 1.99 -36.72 -14.45
CA ALA A 392 2.41 -36.81 -15.84
C ALA A 392 1.38 -36.18 -16.80
N ALA A 393 0.09 -36.44 -16.59
CA ALA A 393 -0.98 -35.83 -17.37
C ALA A 393 -0.98 -34.29 -17.22
N LEU A 394 -0.80 -33.76 -16.01
CA LEU A 394 -0.63 -32.33 -15.78
C LEU A 394 0.61 -31.77 -16.49
N GLY A 395 1.74 -32.49 -16.43
CA GLY A 395 2.95 -32.11 -17.16
C GLY A 395 2.74 -32.02 -18.67
N VAL A 396 2.00 -32.97 -19.25
CA VAL A 396 1.63 -32.97 -20.68
C VAL A 396 0.69 -31.81 -20.99
N LEU A 397 -0.32 -31.55 -20.17
CA LEU A 397 -1.22 -30.40 -20.33
C LEU A 397 -0.44 -29.09 -20.32
N VAL A 398 0.48 -28.90 -19.37
CA VAL A 398 1.35 -27.71 -19.34
C VAL A 398 2.22 -27.63 -20.59
N TYR A 399 2.69 -28.74 -21.15
CA TYR A 399 3.48 -28.68 -22.39
C TYR A 399 2.69 -28.09 -23.57
N PHE A 400 1.41 -28.48 -23.71
CA PHE A 400 0.55 -28.04 -24.81
C PHE A 400 -0.10 -26.68 -24.58
N PHE A 401 -0.41 -26.32 -23.33
CA PHE A 401 -1.15 -25.11 -22.95
C PHE A 401 -0.31 -24.10 -22.16
N ARG A 402 1.02 -24.27 -22.14
CA ARG A 402 1.92 -23.25 -21.56
C ARG A 402 1.80 -21.94 -22.33
N ALA A 403 1.91 -20.84 -21.60
CA ALA A 403 2.22 -19.55 -22.22
C ALA A 403 3.57 -19.65 -22.95
N GLU A 404 3.75 -18.88 -24.03
CA GLU A 404 5.01 -18.81 -24.78
C GLU A 404 6.22 -18.51 -23.87
N THR A 405 5.96 -17.88 -22.72
CA THR A 405 6.93 -17.51 -21.69
C THR A 405 7.47 -18.69 -20.85
N TYR A 406 6.75 -19.83 -20.73
CA TYR A 406 7.23 -20.96 -19.93
C TYR A 406 8.20 -21.84 -20.73
N GLY A 407 9.50 -21.58 -20.57
CA GLY A 407 10.57 -22.26 -21.32
C GLY A 407 10.64 -23.78 -21.12
N ARG A 408 10.96 -24.53 -22.19
CA ARG A 408 11.00 -26.02 -22.20
C ARG A 408 11.89 -26.61 -21.10
N ARG A 409 13.02 -25.95 -20.80
CA ARG A 409 13.97 -26.39 -19.77
C ARG A 409 13.36 -26.28 -18.36
N ARG A 410 12.65 -25.19 -18.06
CA ARG A 410 11.98 -24.99 -16.76
C ARG A 410 10.84 -25.98 -16.57
N TRP A 411 10.05 -26.19 -17.62
CA TRP A 411 9.01 -27.22 -17.65
C TRP A 411 9.55 -28.61 -17.35
N LEU A 412 10.60 -29.04 -18.07
CA LEU A 412 11.19 -30.36 -17.87
C LEU A 412 11.74 -30.51 -16.44
N LEU A 413 12.40 -29.48 -15.92
CA LEU A 413 12.89 -29.46 -14.54
C LEU A 413 11.74 -29.60 -13.54
N ALA A 414 10.65 -28.84 -13.68
CA ALA A 414 9.49 -28.93 -12.80
C ALA A 414 8.85 -30.34 -12.82
N CYS A 415 8.72 -30.95 -14.00
CA CYS A 415 8.28 -32.34 -14.14
C CYS A 415 9.20 -33.32 -13.41
N CYS A 416 10.53 -33.18 -13.56
CA CYS A 416 11.51 -34.01 -12.86
C CYS A 416 11.44 -33.83 -11.34
N LEU A 417 11.29 -32.60 -10.86
CA LEU A 417 11.16 -32.28 -9.43
C LEU A 417 9.87 -32.87 -8.83
N LEU A 418 8.75 -32.76 -9.55
CA LEU A 418 7.47 -33.35 -9.16
C LEU A 418 7.57 -34.89 -9.09
N ALA A 419 8.15 -35.52 -10.11
CA ALA A 419 8.37 -36.97 -10.15
C ALA A 419 9.29 -37.44 -9.01
N ALA A 420 10.39 -36.73 -8.77
CA ALA A 420 11.32 -37.01 -7.67
C ALA A 420 10.64 -36.86 -6.30
N GLY A 421 9.83 -35.80 -6.11
CA GLY A 421 9.06 -35.57 -4.89
C GLY A 421 8.08 -36.71 -4.59
N ILE A 422 7.28 -37.12 -5.58
CA ILE A 422 6.35 -38.26 -5.47
C ILE A 422 7.12 -39.55 -5.16
N GLY A 423 8.23 -39.80 -5.85
CA GLY A 423 9.08 -40.97 -5.64
C GLY A 423 9.65 -41.04 -4.20
N LEU A 424 10.18 -39.92 -3.69
CA LEU A 424 10.70 -39.83 -2.33
C LEU A 424 9.61 -39.98 -1.25
N VAL A 425 8.42 -39.42 -1.48
CA VAL A 425 7.25 -39.62 -0.60
C VAL A 425 6.85 -41.10 -0.57
N TRP A 426 6.84 -41.76 -1.74
CA TRP A 426 6.53 -43.19 -1.83
C TRP A 426 7.58 -44.05 -1.10
N LEU A 427 8.88 -43.78 -1.30
CA LEU A 427 9.98 -44.43 -0.57
C LEU A 427 9.87 -44.21 0.94
N TRP A 428 9.54 -43.00 1.38
CA TRP A 428 9.31 -42.68 2.79
C TRP A 428 8.18 -43.52 3.41
N GLY A 429 7.11 -43.76 2.65
CA GLY A 429 6.01 -44.62 3.07
C GLY A 429 6.41 -46.09 3.22
N ARG A 430 7.42 -46.56 2.48
CA ARG A 430 7.85 -47.96 2.43
C ARG A 430 9.01 -48.31 3.37
N PHE A 431 9.95 -47.38 3.54
CA PHE A 431 11.15 -47.58 4.35
C PHE A 431 10.88 -47.54 5.85
N LYS A 432 11.79 -48.15 6.63
CA LYS A 432 11.79 -48.17 8.09
C LYS A 432 13.12 -47.62 8.64
N GLY A 433 13.16 -47.26 9.92
CA GLY A 433 14.40 -46.88 10.61
C GLY A 433 15.18 -45.75 9.93
N GLY A 434 16.48 -45.97 9.72
CA GLY A 434 17.41 -44.99 9.12
C GLY A 434 17.06 -44.62 7.67
N GLN A 435 16.65 -45.58 6.84
CA GLN A 435 16.27 -45.34 5.43
C GLN A 435 15.07 -44.39 5.33
N LYS A 436 14.09 -44.53 6.24
CA LYS A 436 12.94 -43.62 6.30
C LYS A 436 13.36 -42.18 6.63
N ARG A 437 14.34 -42.02 7.53
CA ARG A 437 14.90 -40.71 7.85
C ARG A 437 15.67 -40.13 6.68
N LEU A 438 16.46 -40.94 5.98
CA LEU A 438 17.19 -40.51 4.79
C LEU A 438 16.25 -40.04 3.68
N ALA A 439 15.16 -40.77 3.40
CA ALA A 439 14.15 -40.34 2.44
C ALA A 439 13.46 -39.03 2.85
N ALA A 440 13.17 -38.83 4.13
CA ALA A 440 12.62 -37.57 4.63
C ALA A 440 13.61 -36.40 4.48
N LEU A 441 14.89 -36.61 4.79
CA LEU A 441 15.94 -35.60 4.64
C LEU A 441 16.19 -35.25 3.16
N ALA A 442 16.23 -36.25 2.28
CA ALA A 442 16.36 -36.04 0.85
C ALA A 442 15.17 -35.24 0.30
N LEU A 443 13.95 -35.55 0.74
CA LEU A 443 12.77 -34.79 0.35
C LEU A 443 12.80 -33.35 0.87
N ALA A 444 13.23 -33.16 2.11
CA ALA A 444 13.41 -31.83 2.69
C ALA A 444 14.44 -31.02 1.91
N ALA A 445 15.59 -31.60 1.57
CA ALA A 445 16.62 -30.96 0.76
C ALA A 445 16.13 -30.62 -0.66
N LEU A 446 15.42 -31.56 -1.32
CA LEU A 446 14.84 -31.34 -2.64
C LEU A 446 13.83 -30.18 -2.61
N THR A 447 12.94 -30.16 -1.62
CA THR A 447 11.92 -29.12 -1.47
C THR A 447 12.56 -27.76 -1.15
N ALA A 448 13.55 -27.74 -0.25
CA ALA A 448 14.29 -26.52 0.09
C ALA A 448 15.01 -25.93 -1.13
N GLY A 449 15.70 -26.77 -1.92
CA GLY A 449 16.37 -26.34 -3.15
C GLY A 449 15.40 -25.87 -4.22
N GLU A 450 14.26 -26.54 -4.38
CA GLU A 450 13.21 -26.16 -5.34
C GLU A 450 12.57 -24.81 -4.99
N LEU A 451 12.20 -24.62 -3.72
CA LEU A 451 11.66 -23.35 -3.22
C LEU A 451 12.67 -22.21 -3.36
N ALA A 452 13.95 -22.46 -3.01
CA ALA A 452 15.00 -21.46 -3.16
C ALA A 452 15.21 -21.07 -4.64
N LEU A 453 15.21 -22.05 -5.54
CA LEU A 453 15.31 -21.81 -6.98
C LEU A 453 14.12 -21.01 -7.50
N ASN A 454 12.90 -21.40 -7.14
CA ASN A 454 11.68 -20.72 -7.56
C ASN A 454 11.64 -19.27 -7.06
N GLY A 455 11.88 -19.07 -5.76
CA GLY A 455 11.91 -17.75 -5.13
C GLY A 455 12.97 -16.85 -5.76
N THR A 456 14.17 -17.38 -6.02
CA THR A 456 15.25 -16.63 -6.69
C THR A 456 14.85 -16.20 -8.10
N TRP A 457 14.28 -17.11 -8.90
CA TRP A 457 13.85 -16.79 -10.25
C TRP A 457 12.76 -15.72 -10.30
N ALA A 458 11.81 -15.76 -9.36
CA ALA A 458 10.73 -14.80 -9.29
C ALA A 458 11.20 -13.43 -8.78
N LEU A 459 11.94 -13.40 -7.66
CA LEU A 459 12.38 -12.14 -7.03
C LEU A 459 13.38 -11.36 -7.88
N ARG A 460 14.16 -12.03 -8.74
CA ARG A 460 15.04 -11.36 -9.72
C ARG A 460 14.29 -10.60 -10.82
N LEU A 461 12.97 -10.76 -10.94
CA LEU A 461 12.15 -9.96 -11.86
C LEU A 461 11.71 -8.63 -11.24
N PHE A 462 11.87 -8.45 -9.92
CA PHE A 462 11.52 -7.22 -9.24
C PHE A 462 12.66 -6.22 -9.33
N GLU A 463 12.32 -4.94 -9.32
CA GLU A 463 13.30 -3.87 -9.19
C GLU A 463 14.02 -3.98 -7.85
N VAL A 464 15.31 -3.67 -7.85
CA VAL A 464 16.17 -3.77 -6.67
C VAL A 464 16.84 -2.44 -6.40
N TYR A 465 16.86 -2.04 -5.14
CA TYR A 465 17.41 -0.76 -4.71
C TYR A 465 18.55 -0.97 -3.73
N PRO A 466 19.75 -0.40 -3.96
CA PRO A 466 20.85 -0.48 -3.03
C PRO A 466 20.50 0.13 -1.67
N VAL A 467 20.84 -0.58 -0.60
CA VAL A 467 20.63 -0.12 0.78
C VAL A 467 21.47 1.12 1.09
N ALA A 468 22.69 1.20 0.55
CA ALA A 468 23.60 2.33 0.76
C ALA A 468 23.00 3.63 0.20
N ASP A 469 22.54 3.59 -1.06
CA ASP A 469 21.93 4.75 -1.72
C ASP A 469 20.69 5.25 -0.98
N TYR A 470 19.85 4.33 -0.49
CA TYR A 470 18.70 4.68 0.36
C TYR A 470 19.14 5.36 1.66
N THR A 471 20.10 4.75 2.36
CA THR A 471 20.58 5.24 3.66
C THR A 471 21.15 6.66 3.50
N GLU A 472 21.94 6.89 2.46
CA GLU A 472 22.56 8.19 2.20
C GLU A 472 21.52 9.24 1.80
N PHE A 473 20.59 8.90 0.90
CA PHE A 473 19.51 9.80 0.50
C PHE A 473 18.67 10.25 1.69
N VAL A 474 18.23 9.32 2.54
CA VAL A 474 17.39 9.65 3.71
C VAL A 474 18.18 10.42 4.76
N ARG A 475 19.44 10.05 5.02
CA ARG A 475 20.29 10.77 5.98
C ARG A 475 20.55 12.21 5.53
N ALA A 476 21.01 12.41 4.30
CA ALA A 476 21.31 13.73 3.76
C ALA A 476 20.05 14.60 3.65
N GLY A 477 18.94 14.01 3.18
CA GLY A 477 17.66 14.71 3.06
C GLY A 477 17.10 15.13 4.42
N ARG A 478 17.01 14.21 5.39
CA ARG A 478 16.53 14.54 6.74
C ARG A 478 17.44 15.54 7.47
N ALA A 479 18.75 15.50 7.24
CA ALA A 479 19.66 16.49 7.79
C ALA A 479 19.45 17.88 7.17
N THR A 480 19.18 17.94 5.85
CA THR A 480 18.85 19.19 5.15
C THR A 480 17.53 19.77 5.65
N VAL A 481 16.48 18.94 5.76
CA VAL A 481 15.17 19.36 6.27
C VAL A 481 15.30 19.95 7.67
N ARG A 482 16.06 19.33 8.58
CA ARG A 482 16.30 19.89 9.91
C ARG A 482 16.97 21.26 9.88
N ALA A 483 17.96 21.46 9.00
CA ALA A 483 18.63 22.76 8.86
C ALA A 483 17.70 23.86 8.30
N VAL A 484 16.71 23.48 7.49
CA VAL A 484 15.64 24.38 7.02
C VAL A 484 14.64 24.67 8.12
N GLU A 485 14.17 23.64 8.85
CA GLU A 485 13.22 23.79 9.96
C GLU A 485 13.72 24.72 11.08
N GLU A 486 15.03 24.74 11.34
CA GLU A 486 15.65 25.69 12.29
C GLU A 486 15.46 27.16 11.88
N GLN A 487 15.24 27.44 10.59
CA GLN A 487 15.01 28.78 10.03
C GLN A 487 13.54 29.02 9.65
N ASN A 488 12.73 27.97 9.52
CA ASN A 488 11.36 28.01 9.02
C ASN A 488 10.34 28.41 10.10
N THR A 489 10.51 29.60 10.70
CA THR A 489 9.66 30.04 11.82
C THR A 489 8.20 30.31 11.45
N GLU A 490 7.90 30.47 10.16
CA GLU A 490 6.55 30.74 9.64
C GLU A 490 5.85 29.48 9.08
N HIS A 491 6.45 28.30 9.28
CA HIS A 491 5.92 26.99 8.85
C HIS A 491 5.60 26.92 7.35
N TYR A 492 6.48 27.47 6.51
CA TYR A 492 6.36 27.35 5.06
C TYR A 492 6.58 25.91 4.60
N ARG A 493 5.94 25.56 3.48
CA ARG A 493 6.13 24.28 2.81
C ARG A 493 7.51 24.22 2.15
N VAL A 494 8.00 22.99 2.04
CA VAL A 494 9.27 22.67 1.40
C VAL A 494 9.00 21.80 0.17
N GLU A 495 9.66 22.08 -0.94
CA GLU A 495 9.54 21.29 -2.17
C GLU A 495 10.89 20.97 -2.83
N LYS A 496 10.85 20.06 -3.80
CA LYS A 496 12.02 19.70 -4.63
C LYS A 496 11.58 19.19 -6.01
N THR A 497 12.50 19.13 -6.96
CA THR A 497 12.24 18.58 -8.32
C THR A 497 12.76 17.15 -8.51
N SER A 498 13.67 16.70 -7.65
CA SER A 498 14.39 15.44 -7.82
C SER A 498 13.90 14.41 -6.83
N PHE A 499 13.16 13.41 -7.30
CA PHE A 499 12.44 12.47 -6.43
C PHE A 499 13.05 11.07 -6.41
N ARG A 500 13.14 10.52 -5.21
CA ARG A 500 13.24 9.08 -5.02
C ARG A 500 11.85 8.45 -5.13
N THR A 501 10.87 9.08 -4.50
CA THR A 501 9.45 8.71 -4.54
C THR A 501 8.56 9.96 -4.49
N LEU A 502 7.28 9.80 -4.84
CA LEU A 502 6.28 10.86 -4.73
C LEU A 502 5.81 11.11 -3.29
N ASN A 503 6.33 10.35 -2.32
CA ASN A 503 6.06 10.53 -0.89
C ASN A 503 7.34 10.91 -0.13
N ASP A 504 8.31 11.51 -0.83
CA ASP A 504 9.52 12.02 -0.20
C ASP A 504 9.24 13.05 0.93
N PRO A 505 8.16 13.88 0.90
CA PRO A 505 7.79 14.71 2.05
C PRO A 505 7.65 13.90 3.35
N MET A 506 6.80 12.86 3.35
CA MET A 506 6.61 11.95 4.48
C MET A 506 7.87 11.15 4.84
N LEU A 507 8.70 10.79 3.85
CA LEU A 507 9.94 10.06 4.10
C LEU A 507 11.00 10.93 4.77
N LEU A 508 11.13 12.18 4.37
CA LEU A 508 12.17 13.11 4.83
C LEU A 508 11.69 14.01 5.97
N GLY A 509 10.39 14.05 6.25
CA GLY A 509 9.78 14.75 7.38
C GLY A 509 9.63 16.25 7.14
N TYR A 510 9.11 16.65 5.98
CA TYR A 510 8.75 18.04 5.67
C TYR A 510 7.35 18.13 5.08
N ASP A 511 6.70 19.29 5.25
CA ASP A 511 5.39 19.57 4.66
C ASP A 511 5.56 19.97 3.19
N GLY A 512 5.17 19.08 2.27
CA GLY A 512 5.25 19.29 0.82
C GLY A 512 3.93 18.97 0.14
N LEU A 513 3.68 19.60 -1.01
CA LEU A 513 2.51 19.39 -1.87
C LEU A 513 2.55 18.04 -2.61
N THR A 514 3.75 17.50 -2.84
CA THR A 514 3.93 16.26 -3.60
C THR A 514 3.50 15.02 -2.82
N HIS A 515 2.49 14.31 -3.32
CA HIS A 515 1.94 13.15 -2.64
C HIS A 515 1.39 12.07 -3.58
N PHE A 516 1.44 10.83 -3.13
CA PHE A 516 0.77 9.68 -3.75
C PHE A 516 0.16 8.74 -2.70
N SER A 517 -1.16 8.61 -2.73
CA SER A 517 -1.89 7.63 -1.91
C SER A 517 -3.07 7.03 -2.66
N SER A 518 -3.36 5.76 -2.36
CA SER A 518 -4.49 5.02 -2.94
C SER A 518 -5.84 5.33 -2.27
N VAL A 519 -5.87 6.17 -1.22
CA VAL A 519 -7.06 6.44 -0.38
C VAL A 519 -7.42 7.93 -0.26
N GLN A 520 -6.91 8.80 -1.15
CA GLN A 520 -7.03 10.26 -1.03
C GLN A 520 -8.28 10.86 -1.71
N ASP A 521 -8.70 12.04 -1.24
CA ASP A 521 -9.75 12.87 -1.85
C ASP A 521 -9.28 13.61 -3.12
N GLY A 522 -10.20 13.84 -4.06
CA GLY A 522 -9.90 14.41 -5.37
C GLY A 522 -9.88 15.94 -5.44
N ALA A 523 -10.44 16.67 -4.46
CA ALA A 523 -10.59 18.12 -4.55
C ALA A 523 -9.24 18.85 -4.56
N SER A 524 -8.33 18.46 -3.66
CA SER A 524 -6.96 19.00 -3.62
C SER A 524 -6.19 18.76 -4.92
N SER A 525 -6.38 17.59 -5.55
CA SER A 525 -5.75 17.28 -6.84
C SER A 525 -6.26 18.20 -7.95
N ILE A 526 -7.56 18.49 -7.97
CA ILE A 526 -8.18 19.37 -8.97
C ILE A 526 -7.67 20.80 -8.81
N LEU A 527 -7.60 21.31 -7.57
CA LEU A 527 -7.07 22.65 -7.29
C LEU A 527 -5.61 22.76 -7.77
N LEU A 528 -4.75 21.81 -7.39
CA LEU A 528 -3.35 21.83 -7.80
C LEU A 528 -3.21 21.79 -9.33
N MET A 529 -3.98 20.95 -10.02
CA MET A 529 -4.00 20.95 -11.49
C MET A 529 -4.40 22.31 -12.06
N ALA A 530 -5.46 22.92 -11.52
CA ALA A 530 -5.93 24.21 -11.99
C ALA A 530 -4.90 25.33 -11.78
N LEU A 531 -4.05 25.24 -10.74
CA LEU A 531 -2.95 26.17 -10.49
C LEU A 531 -1.69 25.88 -11.31
N GLY A 532 -1.73 24.89 -12.21
CA GLY A 532 -0.63 24.55 -13.10
C GLY A 532 0.34 23.51 -12.53
N TYR A 533 0.02 22.86 -11.41
CA TYR A 533 0.79 21.73 -10.90
C TYR A 533 0.57 20.45 -11.72
N ARG A 534 1.59 19.59 -11.78
CA ARG A 534 1.48 18.34 -12.55
C ARG A 534 0.67 17.29 -11.79
N ASN A 535 -0.13 16.53 -12.54
CA ASN A 535 -0.89 15.40 -12.03
C ASN A 535 -0.60 14.13 -12.83
N TYR A 536 -0.26 13.06 -12.11
CA TYR A 536 -0.01 11.72 -12.63
C TYR A 536 -1.09 10.73 -12.14
N GLY A 537 -2.34 10.93 -12.56
CA GLY A 537 -3.50 10.12 -12.19
C GLY A 537 -3.83 10.22 -10.69
N SER A 538 -3.45 9.20 -9.92
CA SER A 538 -3.65 9.15 -8.46
C SER A 538 -2.51 9.80 -7.66
N SER A 539 -1.58 10.47 -8.33
CA SER A 539 -0.48 11.21 -7.70
C SER A 539 -0.47 12.64 -8.20
N TYR A 540 -0.14 13.60 -7.34
CA TYR A 540 -0.09 15.01 -7.71
C TYR A 540 0.97 15.71 -6.87
N GLY A 541 1.46 16.84 -7.36
CA GLY A 541 2.50 17.56 -6.64
C GLY A 541 3.28 18.54 -7.48
N TYR A 542 4.27 19.15 -6.83
CA TYR A 542 5.18 20.11 -7.41
C TYR A 542 5.72 19.64 -8.77
N LEU A 543 6.38 18.47 -8.82
CA LEU A 543 6.76 17.74 -10.05
C LEU A 543 7.35 18.62 -11.20
N SER A 544 7.95 19.75 -10.84
CA SER A 544 8.44 20.78 -11.77
C SER A 544 7.37 21.43 -12.65
N GLY A 545 6.09 21.45 -12.23
CA GLY A 545 5.07 22.29 -12.83
C GLY A 545 4.46 23.20 -11.78
N SER A 546 4.66 24.51 -11.91
CA SER A 546 4.13 25.57 -11.06
C SER A 546 4.48 26.92 -11.66
N THR A 547 3.95 27.99 -11.06
CA THR A 547 4.41 29.36 -11.27
C THR A 547 4.84 29.95 -9.93
N ALA A 548 5.69 30.98 -9.93
CA ALA A 548 6.09 31.63 -8.69
C ALA A 548 4.87 32.15 -7.91
N ALA A 549 3.84 32.65 -8.60
CA ALA A 549 2.60 33.10 -7.98
C ALA A 549 1.80 31.96 -7.31
N ALA A 550 1.73 30.77 -7.93
CA ALA A 550 1.09 29.60 -7.35
C ALA A 550 1.87 29.04 -6.14
N ASP A 551 3.20 28.96 -6.26
CA ASP A 551 4.08 28.50 -5.19
C ASP A 551 4.02 29.44 -3.98
N SER A 552 4.04 30.75 -4.22
CA SER A 552 3.83 31.77 -3.19
C SER A 552 2.48 31.60 -2.48
N LEU A 553 1.40 31.44 -3.25
CA LEU A 553 0.03 31.29 -2.73
C LEU A 553 -0.13 30.06 -1.83
N LEU A 554 0.45 28.93 -2.21
CA LEU A 554 0.38 27.67 -1.46
C LEU A 554 1.46 27.55 -0.38
N SER A 555 2.12 28.65 -0.05
CA SER A 555 3.11 28.75 1.02
C SER A 555 4.37 27.90 0.78
N VAL A 556 4.74 27.65 -0.49
CA VAL A 556 6.00 27.00 -0.85
C VAL A 556 7.13 28.02 -0.67
N GLY A 557 7.73 28.01 0.52
CA GLY A 557 8.76 28.97 0.92
C GLY A 557 10.18 28.45 0.74
N TRP A 558 10.37 27.13 0.76
CA TRP A 558 11.69 26.52 0.72
C TRP A 558 11.80 25.49 -0.40
N PHE A 559 12.97 25.41 -1.02
CA PHE A 559 13.23 24.48 -2.09
C PHE A 559 14.58 23.79 -1.92
N LEU A 560 14.58 22.46 -2.02
CA LEU A 560 15.77 21.61 -1.85
C LEU A 560 16.25 21.08 -3.20
N ALA A 561 17.54 21.19 -3.46
CA ALA A 561 18.16 20.66 -4.66
C ALA A 561 19.48 19.95 -4.37
N ARG A 562 19.71 18.81 -5.02
CA ARG A 562 21.04 18.19 -5.08
C ARG A 562 21.82 18.82 -6.23
N GLU A 563 23.13 18.60 -6.22
CA GLU A 563 23.99 19.06 -7.30
C GLU A 563 23.48 18.56 -8.67
N GLY A 564 23.22 19.50 -9.58
CA GLY A 564 22.72 19.22 -10.93
C GLY A 564 21.19 19.12 -11.06
N ASP A 565 20.44 19.22 -9.96
CA ASP A 565 18.98 19.30 -10.02
C ASP A 565 18.53 20.67 -10.58
N ALA A 566 17.44 20.69 -11.36
CA ALA A 566 16.87 21.93 -11.87
C ALA A 566 16.08 22.65 -10.77
N VAL A 567 16.36 23.94 -10.61
CA VAL A 567 15.72 24.84 -9.64
C VAL A 567 14.87 25.85 -10.41
N PRO A 568 13.58 26.04 -10.05
CA PRO A 568 12.77 27.08 -10.68
C PRO A 568 13.31 28.48 -10.41
N THR A 569 13.08 29.37 -11.37
CA THR A 569 13.85 30.61 -11.54
C THR A 569 13.57 31.66 -10.45
N HIS A 570 12.43 31.53 -9.75
CA HIS A 570 12.00 32.43 -8.68
C HIS A 570 12.58 32.08 -7.30
N PHE A 571 13.25 30.93 -7.16
CA PHE A 571 13.92 30.54 -5.92
C PHE A 571 15.33 31.12 -5.85
N GLU A 572 15.65 31.75 -4.73
CA GLU A 572 16.96 32.36 -4.47
C GLU A 572 17.80 31.48 -3.56
N GLN A 573 19.08 31.28 -3.90
CA GLN A 573 19.97 30.43 -3.13
C GLN A 573 20.25 31.04 -1.74
N THR A 574 20.22 30.20 -0.71
CA THR A 574 20.55 30.60 0.67
C THR A 574 21.95 30.12 1.07
N ASP A 575 22.49 30.72 2.14
CA ASP A 575 23.74 30.29 2.78
C ASP A 575 23.53 29.16 3.82
N THR A 576 22.39 28.47 3.80
CA THR A 576 22.08 27.40 4.75
C THR A 576 23.09 26.26 4.64
N ALA A 577 23.79 25.98 5.74
CA ALA A 577 24.78 24.90 5.81
C ALA A 577 24.10 23.53 5.91
N ALA A 578 23.85 22.89 4.77
CA ALA A 578 23.19 21.59 4.67
C ALA A 578 23.84 20.67 3.63
N PRO A 579 23.57 19.34 3.68
CA PRO A 579 24.06 18.40 2.66
C PRO A 579 23.53 18.67 1.23
N TRP A 580 22.31 19.20 1.11
CA TRP A 580 21.73 19.62 -0.16
C TRP A 580 21.70 21.15 -0.24
N GLN A 581 21.64 21.69 -1.45
CA GLN A 581 21.47 23.12 -1.67
C GLN A 581 20.05 23.52 -1.27
N VAL A 582 19.94 24.68 -0.62
CA VAL A 582 18.68 25.21 -0.08
C VAL A 582 18.42 26.57 -0.70
N TYR A 583 17.20 26.75 -1.20
CA TYR A 583 16.72 27.97 -1.81
C TYR A 583 15.45 28.44 -1.11
N GLN A 584 15.15 29.73 -1.22
CA GLN A 584 13.99 30.36 -0.61
C GLN A 584 13.17 31.12 -1.66
N ASN A 585 11.85 31.08 -1.53
CA ASN A 585 10.93 31.93 -2.28
C ASN A 585 10.73 33.25 -1.51
N PRO A 586 11.19 34.40 -2.04
CA PRO A 586 11.05 35.68 -1.34
C PRO A 586 9.59 36.16 -1.22
N ASN A 587 8.71 35.66 -2.10
CA ASN A 587 7.31 36.03 -2.16
C ASN A 587 6.38 35.01 -1.48
N ALA A 588 6.92 34.08 -0.69
CA ALA A 588 6.11 33.08 0.01
C ALA A 588 5.08 33.75 0.93
N LEU A 589 3.85 33.23 0.92
CA LEU A 589 2.75 33.70 1.76
C LEU A 589 2.48 32.73 2.92
N PRO A 590 2.03 33.23 4.09
CA PRO A 590 1.70 32.39 5.23
C PRO A 590 0.56 31.41 4.89
N ARG A 591 0.48 30.28 5.61
CA ARG A 591 -0.55 29.24 5.38
C ARG A 591 -1.96 29.67 5.74
N ALA A 592 -2.13 30.83 6.37
CA ALA A 592 -3.41 31.47 6.65
C ALA A 592 -3.41 32.87 6.02
N LEU A 593 -4.45 33.15 5.23
CA LEU A 593 -4.62 34.39 4.48
C LEU A 593 -5.93 35.05 4.88
N TRP A 594 -5.98 36.38 4.74
CA TRP A 594 -7.22 37.13 4.86
C TRP A 594 -7.80 37.43 3.48
N SER A 595 -9.12 37.34 3.34
CA SER A 595 -9.83 37.85 2.18
C SER A 595 -11.00 38.76 2.56
N PRO A 596 -11.16 39.92 1.88
CA PRO A 596 -12.33 40.77 2.00
C PRO A 596 -13.51 40.33 1.11
N SER A 597 -13.38 39.27 0.31
CA SER A 597 -14.42 38.81 -0.65
C SER A 597 -15.28 37.68 -0.05
N GLU A 598 -16.56 37.57 -0.47
CA GLU A 598 -17.48 36.51 0.01
C GLU A 598 -17.06 35.09 -0.47
N ALA A 599 -17.21 34.10 0.40
CA ALA A 599 -16.56 32.78 0.27
C ALA A 599 -16.96 31.96 -0.96
N GLY A 600 -18.19 32.12 -1.42
CA GLY A 600 -18.72 31.40 -2.58
C GLY A 600 -18.20 31.92 -3.93
N ALA A 601 -17.53 33.07 -3.98
CA ALA A 601 -17.03 33.66 -5.22
C ALA A 601 -15.68 33.09 -5.70
N PHE A 602 -15.02 32.26 -4.88
CA PHE A 602 -13.68 31.74 -5.13
C PHE A 602 -13.61 30.49 -6.03
N ASP A 603 -14.75 29.93 -6.45
CA ASP A 603 -14.74 28.71 -7.25
C ASP A 603 -14.09 28.95 -8.62
N LEU A 604 -13.08 28.13 -8.95
CA LEU A 604 -12.39 28.20 -10.24
C LEU A 604 -13.37 27.75 -11.34
N ALA A 605 -13.71 28.68 -12.24
CA ALA A 605 -14.60 28.40 -13.36
C ALA A 605 -14.02 27.28 -14.25
N GLU A 606 -14.91 26.44 -14.82
CA GLU A 606 -14.48 25.41 -15.76
C GLU A 606 -13.82 26.03 -17.00
N GLY A 607 -12.64 25.53 -17.37
CA GLY A 607 -11.93 25.93 -18.59
C GLY A 607 -10.92 27.06 -18.44
N LEU A 608 -10.71 27.59 -17.24
CA LEU A 608 -9.59 28.49 -16.96
C LEU A 608 -8.25 27.76 -17.16
N ASN A 609 -7.26 28.48 -17.69
CA ASN A 609 -5.87 28.01 -17.67
C ASN A 609 -5.16 28.42 -16.38
N ALA A 610 -3.97 27.86 -16.14
CA ALA A 610 -3.26 28.06 -14.88
C ALA A 610 -2.94 29.52 -14.55
N PHE A 611 -2.66 30.37 -15.55
CA PHE A 611 -2.40 31.79 -15.31
C PHE A 611 -3.67 32.50 -14.82
N GLU A 612 -4.79 32.29 -15.52
CA GLU A 612 -6.09 32.87 -15.18
C GLU A 612 -6.61 32.36 -13.82
N ALA A 613 -6.40 31.08 -13.53
CA ALA A 613 -6.80 30.48 -12.26
C ALA A 613 -6.05 31.11 -11.08
N VAL A 614 -4.74 31.32 -11.22
CA VAL A 614 -3.93 32.00 -10.20
C VAL A 614 -4.38 33.45 -10.02
N GLU A 615 -4.54 34.23 -11.08
CA GLU A 615 -5.00 35.63 -11.01
C GLU A 615 -6.41 35.75 -10.41
N THR A 616 -7.30 34.79 -10.68
CA THR A 616 -8.63 34.73 -10.08
C THR A 616 -8.54 34.62 -8.56
N LEU A 617 -7.66 33.75 -8.04
CA LEU A 617 -7.47 33.59 -6.61
C LEU A 617 -6.83 34.84 -5.97
N TYR A 618 -5.80 35.42 -6.59
CA TYR A 618 -5.20 36.67 -6.09
C TYR A 618 -6.21 37.82 -6.10
N THR A 619 -7.01 37.94 -7.16
CA THR A 619 -8.05 38.97 -7.29
C THR A 619 -9.06 38.88 -6.15
N ALA A 620 -9.52 37.66 -5.86
CA ALA A 620 -10.50 37.43 -4.81
C ALA A 620 -9.90 37.59 -3.40
N LEU A 621 -8.63 37.20 -3.18
CA LEU A 621 -7.93 37.44 -1.91
C LEU A 621 -7.64 38.93 -1.66
N LEU A 622 -7.32 39.71 -2.70
CA LEU A 622 -7.07 41.14 -2.59
C LEU A 622 -8.36 41.99 -2.59
N GLY A 623 -9.47 41.46 -3.11
CA GLY A 623 -10.71 42.21 -3.32
C GLY A 623 -10.64 43.22 -4.47
N LYS A 624 -9.64 43.11 -5.34
CA LYS A 624 -9.40 43.95 -6.52
C LYS A 624 -8.66 43.15 -7.58
N GLU A 625 -8.83 43.54 -8.85
CA GLU A 625 -8.19 42.87 -9.99
C GLU A 625 -6.67 42.78 -9.82
N ALA A 626 -6.12 41.57 -9.97
CA ALA A 626 -4.70 41.28 -9.91
C ALA A 626 -4.22 40.83 -11.30
N ALA A 627 -3.50 41.72 -11.99
CA ALA A 627 -2.82 41.40 -13.25
C ALA A 627 -1.37 41.01 -12.92
N LEU A 628 -1.08 39.71 -12.95
CA LEU A 628 0.23 39.13 -12.65
C LEU A 628 0.93 38.62 -13.91
N PHE A 629 0.16 38.24 -14.93
CA PHE A 629 0.67 37.62 -16.14
C PHE A 629 0.35 38.45 -17.39
N THR A 630 1.38 38.78 -18.15
CA THR A 630 1.23 39.39 -19.48
C THR A 630 1.33 38.31 -20.56
N PRO A 631 0.28 38.08 -21.37
CA PRO A 631 0.33 37.11 -22.47
C PRO A 631 1.41 37.47 -23.50
N VAL A 632 2.10 36.45 -24.03
CA VAL A 632 3.08 36.60 -25.10
C VAL A 632 2.48 36.12 -26.42
N GLU A 633 2.42 37.01 -27.41
CA GLU A 633 1.89 36.67 -28.74
C GLU A 633 2.80 35.66 -29.47
N SER A 634 2.24 34.53 -29.92
CA SER A 634 2.94 33.52 -30.71
C SER A 634 1.98 32.66 -31.53
N ALA A 635 2.51 31.78 -32.38
CA ALA A 635 1.71 30.70 -32.95
C ALA A 635 1.16 29.81 -31.82
N GLU A 636 -0.14 29.52 -31.82
CA GLU A 636 -0.80 28.75 -30.76
C GLU A 636 -0.51 27.24 -30.85
N SER A 637 0.01 26.72 -31.97
CA SER A 637 0.30 25.29 -32.18
C SER A 637 1.57 25.11 -32.99
N GLY A 638 2.34 24.05 -32.72
CA GLY A 638 3.60 23.81 -33.42
C GLY A 638 4.66 23.14 -32.54
N ALA A 639 5.89 23.06 -33.05
CA ALA A 639 7.05 22.52 -32.33
C ALA A 639 8.12 23.57 -32.04
N GLU A 640 8.07 24.72 -32.72
CA GLU A 640 9.05 25.80 -32.60
C GLU A 640 8.29 27.11 -32.46
N PHE A 641 8.68 27.91 -31.47
CA PHE A 641 8.05 29.19 -31.14
C PHE A 641 9.12 30.25 -30.93
N ASP A 642 9.05 31.33 -31.72
CA ASP A 642 9.87 32.51 -31.53
C ASP A 642 9.05 33.58 -30.82
N LEU A 643 9.40 33.84 -29.57
CA LEU A 643 8.64 34.69 -28.66
C LEU A 643 9.37 36.02 -28.49
N THR A 644 8.67 37.14 -28.63
CA THR A 644 9.24 38.46 -28.30
C THR A 644 8.73 38.88 -26.93
N MET A 645 9.65 39.09 -25.99
CA MET A 645 9.28 39.43 -24.61
C MET A 645 8.57 40.79 -24.53
N PRO A 646 7.31 40.86 -24.04
CA PRO A 646 6.60 42.13 -23.89
C PRO A 646 7.18 42.99 -22.76
N GLU A 647 7.69 42.34 -21.70
CA GLU A 647 8.25 42.98 -20.50
C GLU A 647 9.36 42.12 -19.86
N ASP A 648 10.00 42.66 -18.83
CA ASP A 648 10.98 41.95 -18.01
C ASP A 648 10.24 40.99 -17.06
N GLY A 649 10.73 39.76 -16.91
CA GLY A 649 10.14 38.82 -15.94
C GLY A 649 10.41 37.36 -16.25
N ILE A 650 9.66 36.48 -15.60
CA ILE A 650 9.77 35.02 -15.77
C ILE A 650 8.79 34.55 -16.83
N LEU A 651 9.30 33.94 -17.89
CA LEU A 651 8.48 33.36 -18.95
C LEU A 651 8.00 31.96 -18.54
N TYR A 652 6.69 31.77 -18.59
CA TYR A 652 6.03 30.48 -18.40
C TYR A 652 5.33 30.01 -19.66
N ALA A 653 5.17 28.69 -19.78
CA ALA A 653 4.39 28.06 -20.84
C ALA A 653 3.44 26.98 -20.34
N ILE A 654 2.31 26.84 -21.01
CA ILE A 654 1.35 25.73 -20.84
C ILE A 654 1.22 25.05 -22.19
N PHE A 655 1.51 23.75 -22.24
CA PHE A 655 1.45 22.95 -23.46
C PHE A 655 0.36 21.88 -23.36
N SER A 656 -0.40 21.68 -24.44
CA SER A 656 -1.43 20.63 -24.54
C SER A 656 -1.30 19.83 -25.84
N GLY A 657 -1.81 18.59 -25.84
CA GLY A 657 -1.86 17.76 -27.05
C GLY A 657 -0.60 16.96 -27.39
N ALA A 658 0.42 16.95 -26.54
CA ALA A 658 1.57 16.08 -26.74
C ALA A 658 1.16 14.60 -26.56
N GLY A 659 1.13 13.83 -27.66
CA GLY A 659 0.78 12.40 -27.64
C GLY A 659 1.83 11.51 -26.95
N ALA A 660 3.01 12.04 -26.66
CA ALA A 660 4.12 11.41 -25.94
C ALA A 660 4.92 12.48 -25.16
N ASP A 661 5.82 12.06 -24.29
CA ASP A 661 6.72 12.99 -23.59
C ASP A 661 7.74 13.57 -24.60
N VAL A 662 7.84 14.89 -24.71
CA VAL A 662 8.67 15.58 -25.71
C VAL A 662 9.77 16.43 -25.05
N PRO A 663 11.03 16.35 -25.52
CA PRO A 663 12.10 17.18 -24.99
C PRO A 663 11.81 18.67 -25.27
N LEU A 664 12.17 19.51 -24.31
CA LEU A 664 12.01 20.96 -24.35
C LEU A 664 13.39 21.63 -24.31
N THR A 665 13.63 22.54 -25.25
CA THR A 665 14.79 23.42 -25.26
C THR A 665 14.38 24.88 -25.33
N VAL A 666 15.18 25.74 -24.69
CA VAL A 666 15.00 27.19 -24.69
C VAL A 666 16.33 27.81 -25.10
N ASN A 667 16.33 28.61 -26.17
CA ASN A 667 17.53 29.18 -26.80
C ASN A 667 18.62 28.14 -27.12
N GLY A 668 18.20 26.91 -27.47
CA GLY A 668 19.11 25.81 -27.77
C GLY A 668 19.63 25.03 -26.55
N GLU A 669 19.31 25.45 -25.32
CA GLU A 669 19.68 24.75 -24.09
C GLU A 669 18.55 23.81 -23.62
N ALA A 670 18.91 22.64 -23.10
CA ALA A 670 17.92 21.68 -22.59
C ALA A 670 17.26 22.17 -21.31
N LYS A 671 15.93 22.31 -21.33
CA LYS A 671 15.12 22.79 -20.19
C LYS A 671 14.23 21.69 -19.58
N GLY A 672 14.18 20.51 -20.20
CA GLY A 672 13.54 19.32 -19.64
C GLY A 672 12.65 18.62 -20.64
N THR A 673 11.46 18.22 -20.19
CA THR A 673 10.49 17.46 -21.00
C THR A 673 9.08 17.94 -20.69
N VAL A 674 8.30 18.20 -21.74
CA VAL A 674 6.85 18.38 -21.66
C VAL A 674 6.23 16.99 -21.67
N LEU A 675 5.44 16.65 -20.66
CA LEU A 675 4.87 15.30 -20.55
C LEU A 675 3.59 15.19 -21.38
N SER A 676 3.25 13.95 -21.73
CA SER A 676 2.06 13.63 -22.51
C SER A 676 0.74 13.98 -21.80
N ILE A 677 -0.33 14.10 -22.59
CA ILE A 677 -1.68 14.49 -22.14
C ILE A 677 -2.23 13.64 -20.97
N ASN A 678 -1.84 12.37 -20.89
CA ASN A 678 -2.28 11.46 -19.81
C ASN A 678 -1.47 11.62 -18.50
N ARG A 679 -0.43 12.46 -18.48
CA ARG A 679 0.57 12.54 -17.40
C ARG A 679 0.77 13.94 -16.82
N SER A 680 0.43 15.01 -17.54
CA SER A 680 0.45 16.38 -17.01
C SER A 680 -0.15 17.41 -17.99
N ALA A 681 -1.30 17.12 -18.61
CA ALA A 681 -1.97 18.12 -19.45
C ALA A 681 -2.12 19.45 -18.69
N ASP A 682 -1.78 20.55 -19.35
CA ASP A 682 -2.00 21.92 -18.88
C ASP A 682 -1.20 22.38 -17.64
N ALA A 683 -0.11 21.68 -17.29
CA ALA A 683 0.81 22.15 -16.26
C ALA A 683 1.67 23.33 -16.74
N ALA A 684 1.94 24.28 -15.83
CA ALA A 684 2.81 25.43 -16.10
C ALA A 684 4.29 25.00 -16.09
N VAL A 685 5.08 25.53 -17.02
CA VAL A 685 6.51 25.22 -17.16
C VAL A 685 7.31 26.52 -17.11
N ASP A 686 8.26 26.60 -16.17
CA ASP A 686 9.23 27.69 -16.05
C ASP A 686 10.26 27.60 -17.20
N LEU A 687 10.29 28.61 -18.08
CA LEU A 687 11.23 28.68 -19.20
C LEU A 687 12.46 29.54 -18.89
N GLY A 688 12.42 30.38 -17.85
CA GLY A 688 13.51 31.23 -17.41
C GLY A 688 13.14 32.72 -17.35
N ARG A 689 14.08 33.53 -16.83
CA ARG A 689 13.95 34.99 -16.72
C ARG A 689 14.53 35.67 -17.96
N PHE A 690 13.78 36.58 -18.56
CA PHE A 690 14.16 37.28 -19.78
C PHE A 690 13.85 38.78 -19.68
N GLN A 691 14.51 39.56 -20.54
CA GLN A 691 14.31 41.02 -20.63
C GLN A 691 13.38 41.37 -21.80
N ALA A 692 12.64 42.46 -21.63
CA ALA A 692 11.76 43.06 -22.62
C ALA A 692 12.47 43.26 -23.97
N GLY A 693 11.76 42.96 -25.05
CA GLY A 693 12.27 43.07 -26.42
C GLY A 693 13.30 42.03 -26.84
N LYS A 694 13.71 41.10 -25.96
CA LYS A 694 14.51 39.93 -26.38
C LYS A 694 13.63 38.90 -27.08
N THR A 695 14.21 38.22 -28.07
CA THR A 695 13.57 37.06 -28.70
C THR A 695 14.02 35.79 -27.98
N VAL A 696 13.05 34.97 -27.57
CA VAL A 696 13.27 33.67 -26.93
C VAL A 696 12.78 32.58 -27.88
N ASN A 697 13.68 31.67 -28.25
CA ASN A 697 13.33 30.52 -29.08
C ASN A 697 13.00 29.33 -28.18
N VAL A 698 11.78 28.81 -28.28
CA VAL A 698 11.31 27.62 -27.57
C VAL A 698 11.11 26.51 -28.58
N THR A 699 11.82 25.39 -28.41
CA THR A 699 11.74 24.24 -29.32
C THR A 699 11.34 22.98 -28.58
N LEU A 700 10.43 22.22 -29.17
CA LEU A 700 9.92 20.94 -28.69
C LEU A 700 10.31 19.83 -29.67
N GLY A 701 10.55 18.62 -29.15
CA GLY A 701 10.88 17.47 -30.00
C GLY A 701 9.77 16.99 -30.93
N ALA A 702 8.53 17.44 -30.72
CA ALA A 702 7.40 17.23 -31.62
C ALA A 702 6.36 18.35 -31.46
N ALA A 703 5.45 18.46 -32.42
CA ALA A 703 4.39 19.46 -32.39
C ALA A 703 3.38 19.19 -31.27
N VAL A 704 2.89 20.28 -30.66
CA VAL A 704 1.79 20.29 -29.68
C VAL A 704 0.53 20.90 -30.27
N ASP A 705 -0.63 20.51 -29.75
CA ASP A 705 -1.94 20.99 -30.24
C ASP A 705 -2.19 22.43 -29.77
N SER A 706 -1.76 22.78 -28.55
CA SER A 706 -1.72 24.16 -28.10
C SER A 706 -0.49 24.49 -27.26
N ALA A 707 -0.03 25.74 -27.36
CA ALA A 707 0.98 26.34 -26.50
C ALA A 707 0.51 27.74 -26.10
N ARG A 708 0.48 28.02 -24.79
CA ARG A 708 0.18 29.34 -24.23
C ARG A 708 1.39 29.84 -23.48
N PHE A 709 1.74 31.11 -23.67
CA PHE A 709 2.91 31.73 -23.06
C PHE A 709 2.50 33.00 -22.32
N ALA A 710 3.06 33.18 -21.13
CA ALA A 710 2.85 34.41 -20.36
C ALA A 710 4.12 34.76 -19.57
N VAL A 711 4.36 36.05 -19.40
CA VAL A 711 5.42 36.59 -18.53
C VAL A 711 4.80 36.94 -17.21
N LEU A 712 5.39 36.45 -16.13
CA LEU A 712 5.05 36.90 -14.79
C LEU A 712 5.78 38.22 -14.49
N ASP A 713 5.01 39.25 -14.13
CA ASP A 713 5.54 40.49 -13.57
C ASP A 713 5.94 40.24 -12.10
N GLU A 714 7.26 40.21 -11.86
CA GLU A 714 7.83 39.94 -10.54
C GLU A 714 7.57 41.08 -9.55
N GLU A 715 7.46 42.33 -10.02
CA GLU A 715 7.16 43.49 -9.16
C GLU A 715 5.69 43.49 -8.75
N ALA A 716 4.77 43.21 -9.69
CA ALA A 716 3.35 43.06 -9.40
C ALA A 716 3.09 41.92 -8.41
N LEU A 717 3.77 40.77 -8.57
CA LEU A 717 3.69 39.66 -7.63
C LEU A 717 4.19 40.07 -6.24
N ALA A 718 5.36 40.70 -6.15
CA ALA A 718 5.92 41.12 -4.87
C ALA A 718 4.99 42.10 -4.13
N ALA A 719 4.40 43.06 -4.85
CA ALA A 719 3.43 44.01 -4.29
C ALA A 719 2.15 43.32 -3.80
N ALA A 720 1.60 42.39 -4.59
CA ALA A 720 0.43 41.61 -4.20
C ALA A 720 0.70 40.74 -2.97
N CYS A 721 1.85 40.05 -2.92
CA CYS A 721 2.22 39.22 -1.79
C CYS A 721 2.44 40.03 -0.51
N GLU A 722 3.04 41.21 -0.60
CA GLU A 722 3.26 42.06 0.58
C GLU A 722 1.93 42.57 1.18
N GLU A 723 0.96 42.91 0.34
CA GLU A 723 -0.38 43.31 0.77
C GLU A 723 -1.11 42.15 1.46
N LEU A 724 -1.08 40.95 0.87
CA LEU A 724 -1.69 39.76 1.44
C LEU A 724 -1.03 39.34 2.76
N ARG A 725 0.30 39.38 2.83
CA ARG A 725 1.07 39.07 4.05
C ARG A 725 0.75 40.05 5.17
N SER A 726 0.61 41.33 4.85
CA SER A 726 0.27 42.37 5.83
C SER A 726 -1.15 42.22 6.40
N ALA A 727 -2.08 41.66 5.62
CA ALA A 727 -3.46 41.42 6.04
C ALA A 727 -3.66 40.04 6.71
N ALA A 728 -2.69 39.13 6.59
CA ALA A 728 -2.83 37.74 7.03
C ALA A 728 -3.02 37.62 8.56
N PRO A 729 -3.87 36.67 9.01
CA PRO A 729 -3.91 36.29 10.42
C PRO A 729 -2.56 35.77 10.90
N ALA A 730 -2.17 36.14 12.13
CA ALA A 730 -0.97 35.63 12.76
C ALA A 730 -1.18 34.16 13.18
N VAL A 731 -0.29 33.27 12.74
CA VAL A 731 -0.27 31.87 13.17
C VAL A 731 0.39 31.80 14.55
N THR A 732 -0.38 31.51 15.60
CA THR A 732 0.14 31.39 16.97
C THR A 732 0.49 29.96 17.36
N ASN A 733 -0.20 28.98 16.77
CA ASN A 733 0.11 27.57 16.91
C ASN A 733 -0.28 26.79 15.66
N TRP A 734 0.64 25.95 15.18
CA TRP A 734 0.40 25.05 14.06
C TRP A 734 0.87 23.64 14.43
N ALA A 735 -0.08 22.70 14.51
CA ALA A 735 0.19 21.29 14.72
C ALA A 735 -0.79 20.44 13.89
N ASP A 736 -0.42 19.19 13.60
CA ASP A 736 -1.26 18.27 12.83
C ASP A 736 -2.68 18.18 13.42
N GLY A 737 -3.67 18.70 12.69
CA GLY A 737 -5.07 18.67 13.10
C GLY A 737 -5.43 19.63 14.24
N ALA A 738 -4.55 20.59 14.61
CA ALA A 738 -4.81 21.61 15.61
C ALA A 738 -4.12 22.94 15.26
N ILE A 739 -4.90 23.95 14.88
CA ILE A 739 -4.39 25.25 14.41
C ILE A 739 -5.02 26.37 15.24
N THR A 740 -4.23 27.36 15.64
CA THR A 740 -4.71 28.59 16.29
C THR A 740 -4.16 29.81 15.56
N LEU A 741 -5.07 30.71 15.20
CA LEU A 741 -4.78 31.96 14.49
C LEU A 741 -5.31 33.15 15.29
N GLU A 742 -4.60 34.27 15.23
CA GLU A 742 -5.06 35.57 15.73
C GLU A 742 -5.25 36.54 14.56
N SER A 743 -6.47 37.06 14.40
CA SER A 743 -6.78 38.09 13.41
C SER A 743 -7.05 39.43 14.09
N ASN A 744 -6.70 40.53 13.42
CA ASN A 744 -7.06 41.90 13.79
C ASN A 744 -7.52 42.69 12.54
N ALA A 745 -8.50 42.13 11.84
CA ALA A 745 -8.96 42.65 10.56
C ALA A 745 -9.77 43.94 10.72
N GLN A 746 -9.66 44.85 9.74
CA GLN A 746 -10.35 46.14 9.75
C GLN A 746 -11.80 46.08 9.25
N ALA A 747 -12.16 44.98 8.57
CA ALA A 747 -13.49 44.73 8.02
C ALA A 747 -13.81 43.24 8.21
N ASP A 748 -15.09 42.89 8.05
CA ASP A 748 -15.53 41.51 8.01
C ASP A 748 -14.91 40.81 6.78
N GLY A 749 -14.66 39.51 6.89
CA GLY A 749 -14.05 38.75 5.80
C GLY A 749 -13.79 37.30 6.17
N LEU A 750 -12.84 36.69 5.46
CA LEU A 750 -12.53 35.26 5.57
C LEU A 750 -11.08 35.05 5.97
N ALA A 751 -10.87 34.18 6.96
CA ALA A 751 -9.60 33.48 7.10
C ALA A 751 -9.61 32.28 6.15
N VAL A 752 -8.75 32.30 5.13
CA VAL A 752 -8.57 31.22 4.15
C VAL A 752 -7.26 30.51 4.46
N LEU A 753 -7.29 29.21 4.67
CA LEU A 753 -6.11 28.41 4.97
C LEU A 753 -5.71 27.57 3.77
N THR A 754 -4.41 27.43 3.50
CA THR A 754 -3.86 26.52 2.48
C THR A 754 -3.86 25.05 2.96
N VAL A 755 -4.97 24.67 3.59
CA VAL A 755 -5.32 23.37 4.16
C VAL A 755 -6.61 22.91 3.48
N PRO A 756 -6.75 21.63 3.09
CA PRO A 756 -7.96 21.18 2.43
C PRO A 756 -9.17 21.26 3.34
N TYR A 757 -10.28 21.71 2.76
CA TYR A 757 -11.59 21.62 3.40
C TYR A 757 -11.94 20.15 3.66
N ASP A 758 -12.36 19.87 4.88
CA ASP A 758 -12.90 18.58 5.28
C ASP A 758 -14.02 18.82 6.30
N ASP A 759 -15.13 18.09 6.17
CA ASP A 759 -16.28 18.13 7.09
C ASP A 759 -15.92 17.74 8.54
N ASN A 760 -14.70 17.25 8.76
CA ASN A 760 -14.16 16.80 10.03
C ASN A 760 -13.42 17.90 10.81
N TRP A 761 -13.15 19.05 10.19
CA TRP A 761 -12.67 20.23 10.89
C TRP A 761 -13.76 20.90 11.71
N ARG A 762 -13.39 21.40 12.89
CA ARG A 762 -14.26 22.18 13.78
C ARG A 762 -13.59 23.52 14.04
N ALA A 763 -14.30 24.60 13.77
CA ALA A 763 -13.85 25.96 14.03
C ALA A 763 -14.53 26.52 15.28
N GLU A 764 -13.78 27.31 16.04
CA GLU A 764 -14.27 28.14 17.14
C GLU A 764 -13.68 29.54 16.99
N VAL A 765 -14.53 30.58 17.05
CA VAL A 765 -14.14 31.99 17.04
C VAL A 765 -14.40 32.53 18.45
N ASP A 766 -13.34 32.94 19.13
CA ASP A 766 -13.37 33.37 20.54
C ASP A 766 -14.00 32.34 21.50
N GLY A 767 -13.88 31.06 21.16
CA GLY A 767 -14.43 29.93 21.93
C GLY A 767 -15.89 29.58 21.60
N GLU A 768 -16.54 30.29 20.70
CA GLU A 768 -17.88 29.96 20.20
C GLU A 768 -17.79 29.20 18.87
N PRO A 769 -18.60 28.14 18.65
CA PRO A 769 -18.56 27.37 17.40
C PRO A 769 -18.81 28.22 16.16
N ALA A 770 -17.99 28.02 15.13
CA ALA A 770 -18.11 28.67 13.83
C ALA A 770 -18.23 27.65 12.68
N GLU A 771 -18.83 28.08 11.57
CA GLU A 771 -18.97 27.25 10.38
C GLU A 771 -17.67 27.22 9.58
N VAL A 772 -17.24 26.02 9.20
CA VAL A 772 -16.15 25.83 8.26
C VAL A 772 -16.77 25.75 6.87
N GLN A 773 -16.20 26.48 5.92
CA GLN A 773 -16.66 26.47 4.53
C GLN A 773 -15.51 26.28 3.55
N ARG A 774 -15.87 25.99 2.31
CA ARG A 774 -14.95 25.72 1.22
C ARG A 774 -14.64 27.01 0.48
N ALA A 775 -13.36 27.28 0.25
CA ALA A 775 -12.86 28.32 -0.66
C ALA A 775 -12.06 27.67 -1.80
N ALA A 776 -12.06 28.29 -2.98
CA ALA A 776 -11.31 27.80 -4.14
C ALA A 776 -11.59 26.32 -4.51
N GLY A 777 -12.82 25.84 -4.29
CA GLY A 777 -13.20 24.45 -4.52
C GLY A 777 -12.51 23.39 -3.64
N ALA A 778 -11.50 23.72 -2.84
CA ALA A 778 -10.74 22.73 -2.07
C ALA A 778 -10.15 23.21 -0.74
N LEU A 779 -9.98 24.52 -0.51
CA LEU A 779 -9.34 25.07 0.68
C LEU A 779 -10.34 25.32 1.81
N LEU A 780 -9.85 25.27 3.05
CA LEU A 780 -10.61 25.54 4.26
C LEU A 780 -10.71 27.06 4.51
N ALA A 781 -11.92 27.55 4.81
CA ALA A 781 -12.14 28.94 5.18
C ALA A 781 -13.14 29.08 6.34
N VAL A 782 -13.02 30.17 7.09
CA VAL A 782 -13.92 30.54 8.19
C VAL A 782 -14.21 32.04 8.13
N GLU A 783 -15.47 32.42 8.27
CA GLU A 783 -15.88 33.83 8.40
C GLU A 783 -15.44 34.40 9.74
N LEU A 784 -14.83 35.58 9.69
CA LEU A 784 -14.39 36.34 10.85
C LEU A 784 -14.93 37.76 10.77
N PRO A 785 -15.54 38.28 11.84
CA PRO A 785 -15.93 39.68 11.91
C PRO A 785 -14.72 40.61 12.02
N ALA A 786 -14.93 41.89 11.75
CA ALA A 786 -13.95 42.95 11.96
C ALA A 786 -13.57 43.05 13.45
N GLY A 787 -12.28 43.18 13.72
CA GLY A 787 -11.73 43.30 15.07
C GLY A 787 -10.73 42.19 15.40
N SER A 788 -10.42 42.11 16.70
CA SER A 788 -9.45 41.14 17.23
C SER A 788 -10.16 39.85 17.61
N HIS A 789 -9.81 38.76 16.95
CA HIS A 789 -10.45 37.45 17.16
C HIS A 789 -9.41 36.33 17.19
N THR A 790 -9.67 35.32 18.02
CA THR A 790 -8.91 34.07 18.03
C THR A 790 -9.71 32.99 17.34
N LEU A 791 -9.18 32.46 16.22
CA LEU A 791 -9.74 31.32 15.51
C LEU A 791 -8.99 30.05 15.92
N THR A 792 -9.72 29.07 16.45
CA THR A 792 -9.20 27.73 16.77
C THR A 792 -9.82 26.70 15.85
N LEU A 793 -8.99 25.86 15.25
CA LEU A 793 -9.39 24.78 14.36
C LEU A 793 -8.89 23.44 14.91
N ASN A 794 -9.78 22.47 15.04
CA ASN A 794 -9.44 21.11 15.47
C ASN A 794 -10.03 20.06 14.53
N TYR A 795 -9.21 19.11 14.09
CA TYR A 795 -9.63 17.98 13.25
C TYR A 795 -10.15 16.84 14.11
N THR A 796 -11.30 16.27 13.75
CA THR A 796 -11.94 15.19 14.52
C THR A 796 -12.19 13.96 13.63
N GLN A 797 -11.55 12.83 13.93
CA GLN A 797 -11.74 11.60 13.13
C GLN A 797 -13.15 11.00 13.35
N PRO A 798 -13.98 10.89 12.29
CA PRO A 798 -15.30 10.27 12.38
C PRO A 798 -15.24 8.83 12.86
N GLY A 799 -16.21 8.43 13.68
CA GLY A 799 -16.34 7.05 14.13
C GLY A 799 -15.32 6.61 15.18
N ALA A 800 -14.32 7.41 15.55
CA ALA A 800 -13.29 7.04 16.54
C ALA A 800 -13.90 6.65 17.90
N ALA A 801 -14.75 7.51 18.47
CA ALA A 801 -15.41 7.25 19.75
C ALA A 801 -16.35 6.03 19.70
N ALA A 802 -17.15 5.91 18.64
CA ALA A 802 -18.04 4.77 18.44
C ALA A 802 -17.25 3.46 18.24
N GLY A 803 -16.12 3.51 17.53
CA GLY A 803 -15.22 2.38 17.30
C GLY A 803 -14.58 1.90 18.61
N LEU A 804 -14.18 2.82 19.48
CA LEU A 804 -13.71 2.50 20.82
C LEU A 804 -14.82 1.82 21.65
N GLY A 805 -16.05 2.35 21.61
CA GLY A 805 -17.21 1.73 22.25
C GLY A 805 -17.46 0.29 21.77
N LEU A 806 -17.39 0.05 20.45
CA LEU A 806 -17.50 -1.29 19.87
C LEU A 806 -16.38 -2.23 20.33
N THR A 807 -15.16 -1.70 20.47
CA THR A 807 -13.99 -2.47 20.93
C THR A 807 -14.18 -2.93 22.37
N LEU A 808 -14.66 -2.04 23.24
CA LEU A 808 -15.00 -2.38 24.62
C LEU A 808 -16.11 -3.43 24.70
N ALA A 809 -17.16 -3.31 23.87
CA ALA A 809 -18.20 -4.33 23.76
C ALA A 809 -17.66 -5.67 23.26
N GLY A 810 -16.75 -5.65 22.27
CA GLY A 810 -16.02 -6.83 21.80
C GLY A 810 -15.18 -7.48 22.90
N ALA A 811 -14.49 -6.69 23.72
CA ALA A 811 -13.72 -7.18 24.86
C ALA A 811 -14.61 -7.88 25.91
N ALA A 812 -15.77 -7.29 26.22
CA ALA A 812 -16.78 -7.93 27.07
C ALA A 812 -17.32 -9.23 26.45
N GLY A 813 -17.60 -9.24 25.14
CA GLY A 813 -18.02 -10.44 24.40
C GLY A 813 -16.96 -11.55 24.44
N LEU A 814 -15.68 -11.20 24.29
CA LEU A 814 -14.57 -12.13 24.39
C LEU A 814 -14.45 -12.74 25.79
N ALA A 815 -14.58 -11.91 26.83
CA ALA A 815 -14.59 -12.36 28.22
C ALA A 815 -15.75 -13.33 28.47
N ALA A 816 -16.94 -13.04 27.93
CA ALA A 816 -18.09 -13.94 28.00
C ALA A 816 -17.80 -15.27 27.29
N LEU A 817 -17.26 -15.27 26.06
CA LEU A 817 -16.89 -16.50 25.33
C LEU A 817 -15.88 -17.34 26.11
N ALA A 818 -14.88 -16.70 26.73
CA ALA A 818 -13.87 -17.36 27.54
C ALA A 818 -14.46 -17.96 28.83
N PHE A 819 -15.37 -17.24 29.51
CA PHE A 819 -16.06 -17.72 30.69
C PHE A 819 -16.94 -18.93 30.38
N TRP A 820 -17.74 -18.87 29.31
CA TRP A 820 -18.58 -19.98 28.86
C TRP A 820 -17.76 -21.22 28.51
N GLN A 821 -16.61 -21.04 27.86
CA GLN A 821 -15.68 -22.14 27.54
C GLN A 821 -15.09 -22.80 28.81
N LYS A 822 -14.83 -22.04 29.88
CA LYS A 822 -14.39 -22.62 31.16
C LYS A 822 -15.52 -23.40 31.83
N LYS A 823 -16.74 -22.87 31.85
CA LYS A 823 -17.91 -23.50 32.48
C LYS A 823 -18.30 -24.82 31.81
N THR A 824 -18.21 -24.92 30.49
CA THR A 824 -18.47 -26.18 29.78
C THR A 824 -17.40 -27.23 30.03
N LYS A 825 -16.12 -26.85 30.10
CA LYS A 825 -15.03 -27.78 30.49
C LYS A 825 -15.15 -28.30 31.92
N GLY A 826 -15.69 -27.49 32.85
CA GLY A 826 -15.92 -27.89 34.24
C GLY A 826 -17.08 -28.87 34.43
N LYS A 827 -17.96 -29.05 33.43
CA LYS A 827 -19.05 -30.03 33.45
C LYS A 827 -18.69 -31.38 32.81
N GLU A 828 -17.56 -31.45 32.10
CA GLU A 828 -17.05 -32.66 31.42
C GLU A 828 -15.90 -33.34 32.19
N ARG A 829 -15.47 -32.76 33.32
CA ARG A 829 -14.62 -33.39 34.34
C ARG A 829 -15.50 -33.85 35.48
#